data_AF-R7L3R0-F1
#
_entry.id   AF-R7L3R0-F1
#
_cell.length_a   1.000
_cell.length_b   1.000
_cell.length_c   1.000
_cell.angle_alpha   90.00
_cell.angle_beta   90.00
_cell.angle_gamma   90.00
#
_symmetry.space_group_name_H-M   'P 1'
#
loop_
_entity.id
_entity.type
_entity.pdbx_description
1 polymer ?
#
loop_
_entity_poly.entity_id
_entity_poly.type
_entity_poly.pdbx_seq_one_letter_code
_entity_poly.pdbx_strand_id
1 'polypeptide(L)'
;MKNLLGYCILLYAFCGAPVCASDYDPSINVLDWADEFNGSGLPDENKWDYEVGYVRNNEVQKYVAKNTANTRMEDGCLIIEASKNASGEVSSASIITLGKRHFFHGRIEVRAKVPTGKGTWPAIWCLGINREQVSWPRCGEIDIMEYVGYDPQKFHHNVHTLGSKQTDVGAMNTGTSINVSDAYTQFHVFALERTADTMKFFIDGKLTYTYKKDAAHPDYWHGMDQPHYLLINLAIGGSWGGQQGVDDSIFPAKYYIDYVRYYVAADSPRKYVSPDGSDLNDGNSWETAYASLGKAISHCDCSNGGEVWVASGTYRELTAINMRNNLTIRGGFAGFETSADQREFAAPTILSGSNARRIFFNSGLDSSAVVESVTFSEGFADMGGAVYNDNLTSAKFINCNFKNNSAATNGGAVFNNNSSAYFERCIFEKNSATSNGGGAVYNNYFSAAKYESCEFRSNTGYKGAGVYNSHEADSNFNNCIFANNSTAGEVGGGFFSTGGSANKIENSLFESNFGIRGGAAYISYSEAEFVNCTFTKNRADGIAAISANGAKVRAINCTFAGNTAEWGGCLNAQSSSEAKIANSIFWDNTGTYATQINSDETSGCLAANSVVQGGYQGENISANNPKLMRLSDNGGIVPTMALPSDSPAIGVGTTETIFGDCIPPNSDARGKPRNSPCSAGAFEYQFPVSYDIWAEENLRGKDSSPASILCCDAISNLQRYAQAVSVSGIDASLAPLSSPHAAPIELCSAVSGAPTLKFRRNKYMDSSVEITPFYSTDMINWIPLESEVCDDSLPDAYILQTVPANTSGEKIFFRLNIEKTLD
;
A
#
# COMPACT_ATOMS: atom_id res chain seq x y z
N MET A 1 -0.98 43.59 20.07
CA MET A 1 -0.56 43.22 21.46
C MET A 1 -1.80 42.67 22.17
N LYS A 2 -1.67 41.58 22.95
CA LYS A 2 -2.77 40.88 23.68
C LYS A 2 -3.93 40.32 22.82
N ASN A 3 -3.86 39.02 22.49
CA ASN A 3 -4.72 37.98 23.10
C ASN A 3 -4.62 36.65 22.31
N LEU A 4 -3.87 35.68 22.84
CA LEU A 4 -3.89 34.28 22.41
C LEU A 4 -3.34 33.40 23.55
N LEU A 5 -4.13 32.42 24.02
CA LEU A 5 -3.77 31.07 24.51
C LEU A 5 -4.85 30.49 25.44
N GLY A 6 -4.94 29.16 25.48
CA GLY A 6 -5.25 28.43 26.72
C GLY A 6 -6.71 28.08 27.03
N TYR A 7 -7.38 27.32 26.16
CA TYR A 7 -8.46 26.44 26.64
C TYR A 7 -7.83 25.28 27.42
N CYS A 8 -7.97 25.27 28.75
CA CYS A 8 -7.46 24.17 29.58
C CYS A 8 -8.34 22.92 29.43
N ILE A 9 -7.70 21.78 29.14
CA ILE A 9 -8.35 20.47 29.11
C ILE A 9 -8.73 20.09 30.54
N LEU A 10 -10.04 19.99 30.82
CA LEU A 10 -10.57 19.51 32.08
C LEU A 10 -10.59 17.97 32.09
N LEU A 11 -9.47 17.37 32.47
CA LEU A 11 -9.34 15.94 32.73
C LEU A 11 -10.26 15.54 33.89
N TYR A 12 -11.45 15.03 33.55
CA TYR A 12 -12.30 14.31 34.51
C TYR A 12 -11.65 12.98 34.87
N ALA A 13 -10.86 12.98 35.94
CA ALA A 13 -10.38 11.77 36.59
C ALA A 13 -11.57 11.03 37.22
N PHE A 14 -12.25 10.20 36.43
CA PHE A 14 -13.25 9.28 36.95
C PHE A 14 -12.56 8.31 37.91
N CYS A 15 -12.92 8.41 39.19
CA CYS A 15 -12.46 7.47 40.20
C CYS A 15 -12.98 6.08 39.82
N GLY A 16 -12.07 5.13 39.62
CA GLY A 16 -12.39 3.80 39.12
C GLY A 16 -13.23 3.00 40.11
N ALA A 17 -14.56 3.05 39.96
CA ALA A 17 -15.35 1.86 40.22
C ALA A 17 -14.80 0.73 39.34
N PRO A 18 -14.71 -0.52 39.84
CA PRO A 18 -14.34 -1.63 38.97
C PRO A 18 -15.37 -1.70 37.85
N VAL A 19 -14.91 -1.59 36.60
CA VAL A 19 -15.73 -1.93 35.44
C VAL A 19 -16.05 -3.41 35.61
N CYS A 20 -17.31 -3.71 35.93
CA CYS A 20 -17.78 -5.10 35.92
C CYS A 20 -17.46 -5.66 34.55
N ALA A 21 -16.68 -6.75 34.50
CA ALA A 21 -16.41 -7.45 33.25
C ALA A 21 -17.77 -7.74 32.59
N SER A 22 -17.94 -7.22 31.37
CA SER A 22 -19.21 -7.35 30.67
C SER A 22 -19.49 -8.82 30.37
N ASP A 23 -20.75 -9.25 30.49
CA ASP A 23 -21.12 -10.66 30.26
C ASP A 23 -20.89 -11.12 28.81
N TYR A 24 -20.78 -10.17 27.86
CA TYR A 24 -20.43 -10.41 26.46
C TYR A 24 -18.93 -10.69 26.27
N ASP A 25 -18.58 -11.56 25.32
CA ASP A 25 -17.18 -11.81 24.97
C ASP A 25 -16.62 -10.72 24.02
N PRO A 26 -15.61 -9.92 24.44
CA PRO A 26 -15.07 -8.83 23.63
C PRO A 26 -14.35 -9.28 22.36
N SER A 27 -14.01 -10.56 22.21
CA SER A 27 -13.45 -11.09 20.96
C SER A 27 -14.51 -11.25 19.86
N ILE A 28 -15.77 -11.54 20.23
CA ILE A 28 -16.86 -11.84 19.28
C ILE A 28 -17.50 -10.53 18.79
N ASN A 29 -16.75 -9.79 17.98
CA ASN A 29 -17.09 -8.43 17.53
C ASN A 29 -17.11 -8.24 16.00
N VAL A 30 -16.66 -9.22 15.21
CA VAL A 30 -16.60 -9.13 13.75
C VAL A 30 -17.96 -9.51 13.16
N LEU A 31 -18.65 -8.58 12.51
CA LEU A 31 -19.91 -8.89 11.80
C LEU A 31 -19.62 -9.79 10.59
N ASP A 32 -20.08 -11.04 10.66
CA ASP A 32 -19.86 -12.07 9.63
C ASP A 32 -21.02 -12.13 8.63
N TRP A 33 -22.26 -12.08 9.13
CA TRP A 33 -23.47 -12.18 8.31
C TRP A 33 -24.61 -11.34 8.90
N ALA A 34 -25.47 -10.77 8.05
CA ALA A 34 -26.62 -9.99 8.49
C ALA A 34 -27.78 -10.00 7.48
N ASP A 35 -28.98 -9.77 8.00
CA ASP A 35 -30.09 -9.22 7.23
C ASP A 35 -30.77 -8.08 8.00
N GLU A 36 -30.85 -6.93 7.36
CA GLU A 36 -31.32 -5.66 7.93
C GLU A 36 -32.71 -5.25 7.39
N PHE A 37 -33.32 -6.11 6.56
CA PHE A 37 -34.67 -6.00 6.00
C PHE A 37 -35.11 -4.65 5.39
N ASN A 38 -34.16 -3.77 5.06
CA ASN A 38 -34.34 -2.44 4.44
C ASN A 38 -34.92 -2.45 3.00
N GLY A 39 -35.44 -3.58 2.52
CA GLY A 39 -36.06 -3.73 1.21
C GLY A 39 -37.58 -3.60 1.24
N SER A 40 -38.23 -4.09 0.17
CA SER A 40 -39.68 -4.33 0.15
C SER A 40 -39.99 -5.60 -0.63
N GLY A 41 -41.14 -6.23 -0.37
CA GLY A 41 -41.50 -7.51 -0.97
C GLY A 41 -41.00 -8.70 -0.15
N LEU A 42 -40.56 -9.79 -0.79
CA LEU A 42 -40.08 -10.99 -0.08
C LEU A 42 -38.62 -10.82 0.38
N PRO A 43 -38.22 -11.38 1.54
CA PRO A 43 -36.81 -11.41 1.96
C PRO A 43 -35.94 -12.20 0.97
N ASP A 44 -34.63 -11.91 0.99
CA ASP A 44 -33.63 -12.41 0.04
C ASP A 44 -33.57 -13.95 0.00
N GLU A 45 -33.85 -14.55 -1.16
CA GLU A 45 -33.87 -16.01 -1.35
C GLU A 45 -32.47 -16.67 -1.37
N ASN A 46 -31.40 -15.86 -1.37
CA ASN A 46 -30.03 -16.33 -1.13
C ASN A 46 -29.73 -16.47 0.38
N LYS A 47 -30.52 -15.81 1.24
CA LYS A 47 -30.41 -15.86 2.70
C LYS A 47 -31.44 -16.79 3.34
N TRP A 48 -32.66 -16.80 2.80
CA TRP A 48 -33.82 -17.43 3.42
C TRP A 48 -34.53 -18.41 2.48
N ASP A 49 -34.98 -19.51 3.06
CA ASP A 49 -35.99 -20.40 2.49
C ASP A 49 -37.17 -20.56 3.47
N TYR A 50 -38.16 -21.40 3.15
CA TYR A 50 -39.43 -21.48 3.89
C TYR A 50 -39.81 -22.92 4.26
N GLU A 51 -40.35 -23.12 5.46
CA GLU A 51 -41.13 -24.35 5.75
C GLU A 51 -42.55 -24.22 5.17
N VAL A 52 -43.13 -25.35 4.75
CA VAL A 52 -44.44 -25.38 4.06
C VAL A 52 -45.34 -26.48 4.62
N GLY A 53 -46.61 -26.14 4.85
CA GLY A 53 -47.62 -27.09 5.32
C GLY A 53 -47.86 -27.04 6.84
N TYR A 54 -48.37 -28.13 7.39
CA TYR A 54 -48.50 -28.34 8.83
C TYR A 54 -47.29 -29.15 9.31
N VAL A 55 -46.39 -28.53 10.08
CA VAL A 55 -45.02 -29.04 10.25
C VAL A 55 -44.78 -29.73 11.59
N ARG A 56 -45.32 -29.20 12.70
CA ARG A 56 -45.00 -29.65 14.07
C ARG A 56 -46.12 -29.35 15.08
N ASN A 57 -45.97 -29.91 16.28
CA ASN A 57 -46.70 -29.59 17.53
C ASN A 57 -48.24 -29.56 17.50
N ASN A 58 -48.89 -30.14 16.49
CA ASN A 58 -50.34 -30.00 16.23
C ASN A 58 -50.79 -28.53 16.09
N GLU A 59 -49.92 -27.70 15.54
CA GLU A 59 -50.15 -26.28 15.23
C GLU A 59 -51.28 -26.10 14.20
N VAL A 60 -52.09 -25.04 14.33
CA VAL A 60 -53.31 -24.87 13.50
C VAL A 60 -53.08 -24.08 12.22
N GLN A 61 -51.95 -23.36 12.11
CA GLN A 61 -51.58 -22.65 10.89
C GLN A 61 -50.91 -23.58 9.87
N LYS A 62 -51.20 -23.33 8.60
CA LYS A 62 -50.41 -23.81 7.48
C LYS A 62 -49.30 -22.80 7.18
N TYR A 63 -48.03 -23.21 7.23
CA TYR A 63 -46.94 -22.36 6.75
C TYR A 63 -46.94 -22.27 5.21
N VAL A 64 -46.71 -21.07 4.68
CA VAL A 64 -46.79 -20.76 3.24
C VAL A 64 -45.50 -20.09 2.76
N ALA A 65 -44.84 -20.67 1.76
CA ALA A 65 -43.64 -20.11 1.15
C ALA A 65 -43.94 -18.91 0.23
N LYS A 66 -43.00 -17.95 0.18
CA LYS A 66 -42.93 -16.86 -0.81
C LYS A 66 -44.25 -16.10 -1.03
N ASN A 67 -45.03 -15.90 0.04
CA ASN A 67 -46.30 -15.18 0.02
C ASN A 67 -46.23 -13.88 0.84
N THR A 68 -46.37 -12.73 0.19
CA THR A 68 -46.30 -11.40 0.85
C THR A 68 -47.38 -11.16 1.90
N ALA A 69 -48.51 -11.88 1.84
CA ALA A 69 -49.54 -11.83 2.89
C ALA A 69 -49.11 -12.52 4.20
N ASN A 70 -48.08 -13.37 4.18
CA ASN A 70 -47.55 -14.07 5.37
C ASN A 70 -46.08 -13.74 5.68
N THR A 71 -45.30 -13.22 4.72
CA THR A 71 -43.89 -12.83 4.90
C THR A 71 -43.53 -11.69 3.96
N ARG A 72 -43.11 -10.55 4.50
CA ARG A 72 -42.62 -9.43 3.67
C ARG A 72 -41.71 -8.47 4.42
N MET A 73 -40.87 -7.74 3.69
CA MET A 73 -40.20 -6.54 4.16
C MET A 73 -41.13 -5.33 3.98
N GLU A 74 -41.35 -4.57 5.06
CA GLU A 74 -42.24 -3.41 5.17
C GLU A 74 -41.64 -2.47 6.25
N ASP A 75 -41.49 -1.18 5.94
CA ASP A 75 -40.97 -0.13 6.86
C ASP A 75 -39.66 -0.47 7.61
N GLY A 76 -38.72 -1.16 6.93
CA GLY A 76 -37.42 -1.55 7.50
C GLY A 76 -37.47 -2.76 8.43
N CYS A 77 -38.59 -3.49 8.47
CA CYS A 77 -38.75 -4.74 9.20
C CYS A 77 -39.18 -5.87 8.26
N LEU A 78 -38.72 -7.08 8.55
CA LEU A 78 -39.44 -8.29 8.17
C LEU A 78 -40.70 -8.42 9.03
N ILE A 79 -41.85 -8.59 8.38
CA ILE A 79 -43.12 -8.94 9.00
C ILE A 79 -43.45 -10.39 8.63
N ILE A 80 -43.56 -11.24 9.65
CA ILE A 80 -44.23 -12.54 9.57
C ILE A 80 -45.67 -12.33 10.07
N GLU A 81 -46.66 -12.68 9.25
CA GLU A 81 -48.07 -12.37 9.53
C GLU A 81 -48.92 -13.64 9.50
N ALA A 82 -49.55 -13.96 10.63
CA ALA A 82 -50.54 -15.02 10.71
C ALA A 82 -51.93 -14.46 10.42
N SER A 83 -52.66 -15.09 9.49
CA SER A 83 -53.96 -14.64 9.00
C SER A 83 -54.97 -15.78 8.99
N LYS A 84 -56.23 -15.48 9.27
CA LYS A 84 -57.36 -16.43 9.16
C LYS A 84 -58.29 -15.99 8.03
N ASN A 85 -58.60 -16.91 7.12
CA ASN A 85 -59.46 -16.63 5.96
C ASN A 85 -60.96 -16.88 6.27
N ALA A 86 -61.83 -16.58 5.30
CA ALA A 86 -63.28 -16.74 5.46
C ALA A 86 -63.76 -18.21 5.56
N SER A 87 -62.95 -19.19 5.11
CA SER A 87 -63.17 -20.63 5.37
C SER A 87 -62.72 -21.06 6.77
N GLY A 88 -62.08 -20.18 7.53
CA GLY A 88 -61.54 -20.44 8.87
C GLY A 88 -60.15 -21.09 8.88
N GLU A 89 -59.51 -21.24 7.72
CA GLU A 89 -58.15 -21.75 7.60
C GLU A 89 -57.17 -20.67 8.07
N VAL A 90 -56.17 -21.06 8.86
CA VAL A 90 -55.11 -20.18 9.33
C VAL A 90 -53.86 -20.38 8.48
N SER A 91 -53.26 -19.30 7.97
CA SER A 91 -51.94 -19.28 7.34
C SER A 91 -50.95 -18.48 8.18
N SER A 92 -49.65 -18.80 8.05
CA SER A 92 -48.53 -18.05 8.63
C SER A 92 -47.26 -18.36 7.83
N ALA A 93 -46.10 -17.97 8.33
CA ALA A 93 -44.81 -18.39 7.80
C ALA A 93 -43.78 -18.80 8.86
N SER A 94 -42.82 -19.58 8.39
CA SER A 94 -41.58 -19.96 9.05
C SER A 94 -40.48 -19.84 8.02
N ILE A 95 -39.51 -18.96 8.26
CA ILE A 95 -38.33 -18.78 7.40
C ILE A 95 -37.11 -19.43 8.03
N ILE A 96 -36.25 -20.01 7.19
CA ILE A 96 -35.10 -20.81 7.61
C ILE A 96 -33.85 -20.48 6.81
N THR A 97 -32.67 -20.61 7.41
CA THR A 97 -31.37 -20.43 6.71
C THR A 97 -30.77 -21.76 6.21
N LEU A 98 -31.53 -22.86 6.25
CA LEU A 98 -31.06 -24.20 5.87
C LEU A 98 -30.58 -24.23 4.42
N GLY A 99 -29.33 -24.65 4.19
CA GLY A 99 -28.71 -24.64 2.87
C GLY A 99 -28.36 -23.25 2.32
N LYS A 100 -28.47 -22.20 3.15
CA LYS A 100 -28.13 -20.80 2.82
C LYS A 100 -26.99 -20.29 3.71
N ARG A 101 -27.20 -20.31 5.03
CA ARG A 101 -26.22 -19.92 6.05
C ARG A 101 -26.35 -20.79 7.30
N HIS A 102 -25.21 -21.24 7.79
CA HIS A 102 -25.12 -21.97 9.06
C HIS A 102 -24.30 -21.17 10.09
N PHE A 103 -24.54 -21.45 11.37
CA PHE A 103 -23.97 -20.75 12.51
C PHE A 103 -23.28 -21.76 13.44
N PHE A 104 -22.05 -21.47 13.83
CA PHE A 104 -21.24 -22.34 14.69
C PHE A 104 -20.25 -21.49 15.49
N HIS A 105 -20.35 -21.58 16.82
CA HIS A 105 -19.81 -20.58 17.76
C HIS A 105 -20.32 -19.16 17.43
N GLY A 106 -19.63 -18.11 17.89
CA GLY A 106 -20.00 -16.72 17.63
C GLY A 106 -21.23 -16.22 18.40
N ARG A 107 -21.80 -15.09 17.96
CA ARG A 107 -22.96 -14.42 18.56
C ARG A 107 -24.06 -14.18 17.52
N ILE A 108 -25.21 -14.82 17.67
CA ILE A 108 -26.43 -14.47 16.90
C ILE A 108 -27.19 -13.39 17.69
N GLU A 109 -27.63 -12.34 17.01
CA GLU A 109 -28.60 -11.36 17.51
C GLU A 109 -29.83 -11.29 16.58
N VAL A 110 -31.02 -11.21 17.17
CA VAL A 110 -32.28 -10.95 16.45
C VAL A 110 -33.05 -9.89 17.21
N ARG A 111 -33.25 -8.73 16.59
CA ARG A 111 -34.08 -7.65 17.17
C ARG A 111 -35.51 -7.81 16.70
N ALA A 112 -36.43 -8.09 17.62
CA ALA A 112 -37.81 -8.42 17.27
C ALA A 112 -38.85 -7.93 18.28
N LYS A 113 -40.08 -7.73 17.81
CA LYS A 113 -41.28 -7.42 18.62
C LYS A 113 -42.33 -8.48 18.38
N VAL A 114 -42.59 -9.29 19.41
CA VAL A 114 -43.54 -10.41 19.33
C VAL A 114 -45.00 -9.92 19.28
N PRO A 115 -45.90 -10.63 18.57
CA PRO A 115 -47.34 -10.40 18.66
C PRO A 115 -47.85 -10.75 20.06
N THR A 116 -49.00 -10.19 20.42
CA THR A 116 -49.75 -10.54 21.63
C THR A 116 -51.02 -11.32 21.29
N GLY A 117 -51.67 -11.89 22.29
CA GLY A 117 -52.97 -12.53 22.15
C GLY A 117 -52.93 -14.06 22.29
N LYS A 118 -53.99 -14.59 22.90
CA LYS A 118 -54.07 -15.99 23.31
C LYS A 118 -54.07 -16.92 22.08
N GLY A 119 -53.02 -17.71 21.94
CA GLY A 119 -52.82 -18.62 20.81
C GLY A 119 -51.60 -18.32 19.94
N THR A 120 -50.95 -17.15 20.08
CA THR A 120 -49.70 -16.87 19.33
C THR A 120 -48.51 -17.59 19.96
N TRP A 121 -47.62 -18.13 19.12
CA TRP A 121 -46.35 -18.74 19.50
C TRP A 121 -45.24 -18.38 18.50
N PRO A 122 -44.72 -17.13 18.57
CA PRO A 122 -43.51 -16.74 17.84
C PRO A 122 -42.26 -17.39 18.45
N ALA A 123 -41.28 -17.72 17.60
CA ALA A 123 -40.00 -18.31 18.02
C ALA A 123 -38.82 -17.82 17.16
N ILE A 124 -37.65 -17.73 17.79
CA ILE A 124 -36.32 -17.53 17.21
C ILE A 124 -35.44 -18.66 17.74
N TRP A 125 -35.03 -19.58 16.88
CA TRP A 125 -34.47 -20.87 17.33
C TRP A 125 -33.64 -21.53 16.24
N CYS A 126 -32.80 -22.49 16.62
CA CYS A 126 -31.80 -23.09 15.76
C CYS A 126 -31.84 -24.61 15.82
N LEU A 127 -31.69 -25.28 14.67
CA LEU A 127 -31.61 -26.74 14.55
C LEU A 127 -30.28 -27.17 13.93
N GLY A 128 -29.70 -28.28 14.40
CA GLY A 128 -28.49 -28.85 13.81
C GLY A 128 -28.69 -29.28 12.35
N ILE A 129 -27.70 -28.98 11.49
CA ILE A 129 -27.83 -29.23 10.04
C ILE A 129 -27.92 -30.72 9.67
N ASN A 130 -27.52 -31.63 10.58
CA ASN A 130 -27.59 -33.08 10.40
C ASN A 130 -28.97 -33.71 10.75
N ARG A 131 -30.03 -32.90 10.86
CA ARG A 131 -31.36 -33.32 11.32
C ARG A 131 -31.95 -34.50 10.52
N GLU A 132 -31.73 -34.56 9.22
CA GLU A 132 -32.22 -35.67 8.38
C GLU A 132 -31.47 -36.99 8.64
N GLN A 133 -30.20 -36.90 9.06
CA GLN A 133 -29.31 -38.03 9.28
C GLN A 133 -29.45 -38.63 10.69
N VAL A 134 -29.70 -37.81 11.72
CA VAL A 134 -29.75 -38.28 13.13
C VAL A 134 -31.10 -38.11 13.82
N SER A 135 -32.03 -37.35 13.21
CA SER A 135 -33.32 -36.94 13.78
C SER A 135 -33.22 -36.04 15.03
N TRP A 136 -34.32 -35.34 15.33
CA TRP A 136 -34.51 -34.68 16.63
C TRP A 136 -34.69 -35.74 17.73
N PRO A 137 -34.16 -35.56 18.95
CA PRO A 137 -33.38 -34.41 19.45
C PRO A 137 -31.86 -34.55 19.22
N ARG A 138 -31.39 -35.59 18.53
CA ARG A 138 -29.94 -35.87 18.36
C ARG A 138 -29.22 -34.80 17.55
N CYS A 139 -29.93 -34.07 16.69
CA CYS A 139 -29.39 -32.91 15.98
C CYS A 139 -29.15 -31.69 16.87
N GLY A 140 -29.75 -31.65 18.07
CA GLY A 140 -29.80 -30.44 18.89
C GLY A 140 -30.84 -29.43 18.40
N GLU A 141 -31.42 -28.72 19.36
CA GLU A 141 -32.30 -27.56 19.22
C GLU A 141 -31.85 -26.49 20.22
N ILE A 142 -31.79 -25.22 19.79
CA ILE A 142 -31.37 -24.09 20.64
C ILE A 142 -32.38 -22.95 20.45
N ASP A 143 -33.18 -22.69 21.47
CA ASP A 143 -34.28 -21.74 21.40
C ASP A 143 -33.84 -20.41 22.01
N ILE A 144 -33.45 -19.48 21.13
CA ILE A 144 -32.93 -18.16 21.48
C ILE A 144 -34.05 -17.30 22.07
N MET A 145 -35.29 -17.46 21.59
CA MET A 145 -36.50 -16.89 22.17
C MET A 145 -37.70 -17.72 21.79
N GLU A 146 -38.48 -18.15 22.79
CA GLU A 146 -39.89 -18.50 22.60
C GLU A 146 -40.79 -17.63 23.47
N TYR A 147 -42.02 -17.40 23.00
CA TYR A 147 -43.06 -16.66 23.70
C TYR A 147 -44.42 -17.28 23.39
N VAL A 148 -45.32 -17.34 24.37
CA VAL A 148 -46.69 -17.82 24.18
C VAL A 148 -47.71 -16.78 24.64
N GLY A 149 -48.54 -16.28 23.72
CA GLY A 149 -49.42 -15.13 23.96
C GLY A 149 -50.57 -15.34 24.95
N TYR A 150 -50.69 -16.53 25.55
CA TYR A 150 -51.57 -16.79 26.70
C TYR A 150 -50.91 -16.50 28.06
N ASP A 151 -49.57 -16.46 28.11
CA ASP A 151 -48.76 -16.15 29.30
C ASP A 151 -47.87 -14.92 28.99
N PRO A 152 -48.49 -13.75 28.76
CA PRO A 152 -47.80 -12.57 28.25
C PRO A 152 -46.73 -12.06 29.23
N GLN A 153 -45.81 -11.25 28.71
CA GLN A 153 -44.61 -10.77 29.39
C GLN A 153 -43.54 -11.86 29.66
N LYS A 154 -43.78 -13.15 29.36
CA LYS A 154 -42.79 -14.21 29.62
C LYS A 154 -42.10 -14.69 28.35
N PHE A 155 -40.78 -14.49 28.29
CA PHE A 155 -39.90 -15.11 27.30
C PHE A 155 -39.24 -16.36 27.85
N HIS A 156 -38.93 -17.32 26.97
CA HIS A 156 -38.26 -18.57 27.30
C HIS A 156 -36.98 -18.72 26.49
N HIS A 157 -35.96 -19.34 27.10
CA HIS A 157 -34.79 -19.87 26.42
C HIS A 157 -34.71 -21.36 26.74
N ASN A 158 -34.61 -22.21 25.73
CA ASN A 158 -34.55 -23.67 25.87
C ASN A 158 -33.36 -24.24 25.08
N VAL A 159 -32.91 -25.42 25.48
CA VAL A 159 -31.90 -26.23 24.78
C VAL A 159 -32.36 -27.67 24.84
N HIS A 160 -32.59 -28.30 23.68
CA HIS A 160 -33.01 -29.70 23.61
C HIS A 160 -31.86 -30.61 23.17
N THR A 161 -31.58 -31.62 23.98
CA THR A 161 -30.50 -32.59 23.79
C THR A 161 -31.00 -34.03 23.96
N LEU A 162 -30.12 -35.01 23.75
CA LEU A 162 -30.41 -36.42 24.02
C LEU A 162 -30.51 -36.66 25.53
N GLY A 163 -31.58 -37.33 25.99
CA GLY A 163 -31.83 -37.57 27.41
C GLY A 163 -30.89 -38.58 28.09
N SER A 164 -30.83 -38.49 29.42
CA SER A 164 -29.89 -39.24 30.28
C SER A 164 -30.17 -40.74 30.48
N LYS A 165 -31.26 -41.27 29.90
CA LYS A 165 -31.66 -42.67 30.06
C LYS A 165 -31.61 -43.40 28.73
N GLN A 166 -30.67 -44.35 28.62
CA GLN A 166 -30.52 -45.23 27.45
C GLN A 166 -31.73 -46.16 27.18
N THR A 167 -32.78 -46.10 28.01
CA THR A 167 -34.02 -46.89 27.89
C THR A 167 -35.27 -46.07 27.55
N ASP A 168 -35.23 -44.73 27.62
CA ASP A 168 -36.38 -43.85 27.35
C ASP A 168 -36.04 -42.91 26.18
N VAL A 169 -36.85 -42.94 25.10
CA VAL A 169 -36.57 -42.24 23.83
C VAL A 169 -36.96 -40.75 23.88
N GLY A 170 -36.62 -40.07 24.98
CA GLY A 170 -37.01 -38.69 25.27
C GLY A 170 -35.91 -37.65 25.03
N ALA A 171 -36.32 -36.44 24.64
CA ALA A 171 -35.45 -35.27 24.66
C ALA A 171 -35.29 -34.74 26.09
N MET A 172 -34.09 -34.27 26.42
CA MET A 172 -33.84 -33.45 27.60
C MET A 172 -33.97 -31.98 27.19
N ASN A 173 -35.03 -31.31 27.64
CA ASN A 173 -35.13 -29.86 27.60
C ASN A 173 -34.46 -29.29 28.87
N THR A 174 -33.52 -28.35 28.69
CA THR A 174 -32.98 -27.53 29.77
C THR A 174 -33.09 -26.06 29.39
N GLY A 175 -33.68 -25.23 30.26
CA GLY A 175 -33.99 -23.85 29.91
C GLY A 175 -34.33 -22.96 31.11
N THR A 176 -34.86 -21.79 30.83
CA THR A 176 -35.35 -20.81 31.82
C THR A 176 -36.45 -19.92 31.24
N SER A 177 -37.13 -19.15 32.09
CA SER A 177 -38.12 -18.15 31.68
C SER A 177 -37.87 -16.80 32.34
N ILE A 178 -38.01 -15.71 31.58
CA ILE A 178 -37.74 -14.34 32.02
C ILE A 178 -39.00 -13.49 31.81
N ASN A 179 -39.40 -12.76 32.85
CA ASN A 179 -40.48 -11.77 32.75
C ASN A 179 -39.91 -10.43 32.27
N VAL A 180 -40.46 -9.90 31.18
CA VAL A 180 -40.16 -8.60 30.57
C VAL A 180 -41.48 -7.84 30.40
N SER A 181 -41.63 -6.74 31.13
CA SER A 181 -42.88 -5.98 31.30
C SER A 181 -43.57 -5.54 30.00
N ASP A 182 -42.77 -5.33 28.97
CA ASP A 182 -43.08 -4.64 27.73
C ASP A 182 -42.92 -5.53 26.49
N ALA A 183 -42.65 -6.83 26.70
CA ALA A 183 -42.34 -7.89 25.73
C ALA A 183 -43.00 -7.79 24.34
N TYR A 184 -44.31 -7.53 24.29
CA TYR A 184 -45.11 -7.48 23.05
C TYR A 184 -45.45 -6.06 22.57
N THR A 185 -44.92 -5.04 23.26
CA THR A 185 -45.14 -3.62 22.96
C THR A 185 -43.88 -2.94 22.41
N GLN A 186 -42.69 -3.41 22.81
CA GLN A 186 -41.40 -2.93 22.31
C GLN A 186 -40.67 -3.97 21.46
N PHE A 187 -39.64 -3.52 20.74
CA PHE A 187 -38.64 -4.41 20.13
C PHE A 187 -37.54 -4.69 21.15
N HIS A 188 -37.24 -5.97 21.35
CA HIS A 188 -36.16 -6.45 22.20
C HIS A 188 -35.07 -7.14 21.35
N VAL A 189 -33.82 -7.10 21.80
CA VAL A 189 -32.69 -7.81 21.17
C VAL A 189 -32.50 -9.14 21.89
N PHE A 190 -32.87 -10.24 21.23
CA PHE A 190 -32.61 -11.60 21.69
C PHE A 190 -31.28 -12.06 21.12
N ALA A 191 -30.38 -12.61 21.94
CA ALA A 191 -29.07 -13.05 21.48
C ALA A 191 -28.58 -14.35 22.12
N LEU A 192 -27.75 -15.06 21.37
CA LEU A 192 -27.06 -16.28 21.77
C LEU A 192 -25.56 -16.10 21.47
N GLU A 193 -24.70 -16.12 22.49
CA GLU A 193 -23.25 -16.35 22.34
C GLU A 193 -22.95 -17.83 22.56
N ARG A 194 -22.11 -18.41 21.70
CA ARG A 194 -21.74 -19.83 21.76
C ARG A 194 -20.22 -19.99 21.62
N THR A 195 -19.63 -20.71 22.56
CA THR A 195 -18.22 -21.15 22.53
C THR A 195 -18.16 -22.67 22.31
N ALA A 196 -16.99 -23.30 22.47
CA ALA A 196 -16.84 -24.75 22.41
C ALA A 196 -17.42 -25.49 23.64
N ASP A 197 -17.72 -24.75 24.71
CA ASP A 197 -18.05 -25.24 26.05
C ASP A 197 -19.26 -24.54 26.71
N THR A 198 -19.72 -23.39 26.20
CA THR A 198 -20.85 -22.63 26.75
C THR A 198 -21.80 -22.07 25.69
N MET A 199 -23.05 -21.86 26.09
CA MET A 199 -24.04 -21.07 25.38
C MET A 199 -24.66 -20.07 26.35
N LYS A 200 -24.45 -18.77 26.13
CA LYS A 200 -25.04 -17.68 26.90
C LYS A 200 -26.21 -17.07 26.12
N PHE A 201 -27.31 -16.80 26.79
CA PHE A 201 -28.48 -16.16 26.21
C PHE A 201 -28.67 -14.78 26.82
N PHE A 202 -29.15 -13.83 26.01
CA PHE A 202 -29.33 -12.45 26.42
C PHE A 202 -30.68 -11.90 25.94
N ILE A 203 -31.22 -10.95 26.71
CA ILE A 203 -32.29 -10.05 26.29
C ILE A 203 -31.79 -8.62 26.55
N ASP A 204 -31.81 -7.78 25.52
CA ASP A 204 -31.36 -6.37 25.56
C ASP A 204 -29.95 -6.20 26.14
N GLY A 205 -29.03 -7.09 25.73
CA GLY A 205 -27.63 -7.11 26.17
C GLY A 205 -27.39 -7.65 27.59
N LYS A 206 -28.44 -7.91 28.38
CA LYS A 206 -28.34 -8.51 29.72
C LYS A 206 -28.31 -10.03 29.63
N LEU A 207 -27.34 -10.68 30.30
CA LEU A 207 -27.27 -12.13 30.43
C LEU A 207 -28.50 -12.67 31.20
N THR A 208 -29.21 -13.63 30.60
CA THR A 208 -30.45 -14.22 31.12
C THR A 208 -30.32 -15.72 31.41
N TYR A 209 -29.49 -16.45 30.65
CA TYR A 209 -29.26 -17.88 30.84
C TYR A 209 -27.85 -18.28 30.39
N THR A 210 -27.31 -19.35 30.99
CA THR A 210 -26.06 -19.97 30.53
C THR A 210 -26.19 -21.49 30.60
N TYR A 211 -26.21 -22.14 29.43
CA TYR A 211 -26.03 -23.57 29.29
C TYR A 211 -24.55 -23.91 29.11
N LYS A 212 -24.08 -25.05 29.63
CA LYS A 212 -22.66 -25.43 29.63
C LYS A 212 -22.48 -26.91 29.31
N LYS A 213 -21.35 -27.24 28.69
CA LYS A 213 -20.91 -28.61 28.38
C LYS A 213 -20.64 -29.38 29.68
N ASP A 214 -21.45 -30.39 29.95
CA ASP A 214 -21.29 -31.23 31.13
C ASP A 214 -20.16 -32.25 30.90
N ALA A 215 -19.08 -32.12 31.67
CA ALA A 215 -17.94 -33.03 31.61
C ALA A 215 -18.27 -34.46 32.10
N ALA A 216 -19.34 -34.65 32.87
CA ALA A 216 -19.83 -35.98 33.24
C ALA A 216 -20.69 -36.64 32.14
N HIS A 217 -21.25 -35.84 31.23
CA HIS A 217 -22.18 -36.30 30.19
C HIS A 217 -21.93 -35.62 28.83
N PRO A 218 -20.73 -35.80 28.22
CA PRO A 218 -20.36 -35.11 26.97
C PRO A 218 -21.32 -35.41 25.82
N ASP A 219 -21.93 -36.59 25.79
CA ASP A 219 -22.94 -37.02 24.80
C ASP A 219 -24.10 -36.02 24.64
N TYR A 220 -24.50 -35.30 25.70
CA TYR A 220 -25.59 -34.33 25.62
C TYR A 220 -25.19 -33.11 24.76
N TRP A 221 -23.90 -32.79 24.71
CA TRP A 221 -23.36 -31.71 23.90
C TRP A 221 -23.13 -32.11 22.44
N HIS A 222 -23.25 -33.40 22.06
CA HIS A 222 -22.95 -33.81 20.67
C HIS A 222 -23.88 -33.14 19.62
N GLY A 223 -25.14 -32.89 19.96
CA GLY A 223 -26.02 -32.06 19.13
C GLY A 223 -25.54 -30.61 19.00
N MET A 224 -24.87 -30.10 20.05
CA MET A 224 -24.35 -28.74 20.21
C MET A 224 -22.89 -28.57 19.76
N ASP A 225 -22.27 -29.58 19.14
CA ASP A 225 -20.88 -29.54 18.62
C ASP A 225 -20.82 -29.55 17.07
N GLN A 226 -21.87 -29.00 16.43
CA GLN A 226 -21.97 -28.86 14.97
C GLN A 226 -22.64 -27.53 14.55
N PRO A 227 -22.51 -27.11 13.27
CA PRO A 227 -23.28 -25.98 12.74
C PRO A 227 -24.79 -26.19 12.84
N HIS A 228 -25.51 -25.10 13.05
CA HIS A 228 -26.98 -25.07 13.05
C HIS A 228 -27.49 -24.08 11.99
N TYR A 229 -28.72 -24.27 11.52
CA TYR A 229 -29.46 -23.26 10.76
C TYR A 229 -30.46 -22.55 11.67
N LEU A 230 -30.72 -21.27 11.39
CA LEU A 230 -31.67 -20.43 12.11
C LEU A 230 -33.07 -20.63 11.53
N LEU A 231 -34.08 -20.57 12.39
CA LEU A 231 -35.50 -20.57 12.09
C LEU A 231 -36.17 -19.38 12.80
N ILE A 232 -37.06 -18.68 12.10
CA ILE A 232 -37.92 -17.64 12.67
C ILE A 232 -39.35 -17.88 12.18
N ASN A 233 -40.29 -18.09 13.09
CA ASN A 233 -41.68 -18.38 12.75
C ASN A 233 -42.70 -17.74 13.68
N LEU A 234 -43.95 -17.70 13.23
CA LEU A 234 -45.12 -17.44 14.06
C LEU A 234 -46.06 -18.66 13.99
N ALA A 235 -45.95 -19.55 14.96
CA ALA A 235 -46.92 -20.62 15.16
C ALA A 235 -48.21 -20.07 15.79
N ILE A 236 -49.32 -20.78 15.57
CA ILE A 236 -50.63 -20.50 16.16
C ILE A 236 -51.20 -21.80 16.73
N GLY A 237 -51.68 -21.73 17.97
CA GLY A 237 -52.21 -22.91 18.66
C GLY A 237 -51.10 -23.92 18.97
N GLY A 238 -51.30 -25.18 18.61
CA GLY A 238 -50.41 -26.28 18.97
C GLY A 238 -50.54 -26.71 20.43
N SER A 239 -49.75 -27.71 20.82
CA SER A 239 -49.74 -28.32 22.15
C SER A 239 -49.40 -27.34 23.29
N TRP A 240 -48.59 -26.30 23.00
CA TRP A 240 -48.20 -25.30 23.98
C TRP A 240 -48.88 -23.94 23.76
N GLY A 241 -48.63 -23.25 22.64
CA GLY A 241 -49.25 -21.94 22.34
C GLY A 241 -50.79 -21.95 22.39
N GLY A 242 -51.40 -23.09 22.07
CA GLY A 242 -52.84 -23.35 22.12
C GLY A 242 -53.35 -23.95 23.43
N GLN A 243 -52.56 -24.04 24.49
CA GLN A 243 -52.96 -24.69 25.76
C GLN A 243 -54.21 -24.07 26.40
N GLN A 244 -54.48 -22.79 26.15
CA GLN A 244 -55.71 -22.10 26.58
C GLN A 244 -56.71 -21.84 25.41
N GLY A 245 -56.52 -22.52 24.28
CA GLY A 245 -57.19 -22.28 23.00
C GLY A 245 -56.66 -21.07 22.24
N VAL A 246 -57.07 -20.92 20.99
CA VAL A 246 -56.79 -19.74 20.14
C VAL A 246 -57.95 -18.75 20.26
N ASP A 247 -57.65 -17.46 20.29
CA ASP A 247 -58.61 -16.37 20.20
C ASP A 247 -58.63 -15.82 18.77
N ASP A 248 -59.78 -15.86 18.10
CA ASP A 248 -59.89 -15.39 16.70
C ASP A 248 -59.74 -13.88 16.54
N SER A 249 -59.80 -13.09 17.62
CA SER A 249 -59.59 -11.64 17.57
C SER A 249 -58.12 -11.23 17.36
N ILE A 250 -57.18 -12.17 17.44
CA ILE A 250 -55.75 -11.91 17.17
C ILE A 250 -55.42 -11.69 15.70
N PHE A 251 -56.31 -12.09 14.77
CA PHE A 251 -56.00 -12.09 13.35
C PHE A 251 -56.29 -10.73 12.67
N PRO A 252 -55.36 -10.18 11.87
CA PRO A 252 -54.02 -10.71 11.58
C PRO A 252 -53.00 -10.42 12.70
N ALA A 253 -52.28 -11.47 13.13
CA ALA A 253 -51.24 -11.35 14.13
C ALA A 253 -49.88 -11.11 13.44
N LYS A 254 -49.26 -9.96 13.69
CA LYS A 254 -47.97 -9.56 13.08
C LYS A 254 -46.80 -9.72 14.04
N TYR A 255 -45.79 -10.46 13.61
CA TYR A 255 -44.48 -10.60 14.24
C TYR A 255 -43.45 -9.79 13.44
N TYR A 256 -42.74 -8.88 14.10
CA TYR A 256 -41.82 -7.94 13.46
C TYR A 256 -40.38 -8.28 13.84
N ILE A 257 -39.49 -8.35 12.85
CA ILE A 257 -38.05 -8.54 13.00
C ILE A 257 -37.36 -7.39 12.27
N ASP A 258 -36.58 -6.62 13.02
CA ASP A 258 -35.88 -5.40 12.58
C ASP A 258 -34.53 -5.76 11.95
N TYR A 259 -33.76 -6.65 12.58
CA TYR A 259 -32.57 -7.27 11.98
C TYR A 259 -32.32 -8.67 12.51
N VAL A 260 -31.54 -9.44 11.74
CA VAL A 260 -30.76 -10.59 12.19
C VAL A 260 -29.30 -10.31 11.92
N ARG A 261 -28.43 -10.45 12.92
CA ARG A 261 -26.98 -10.27 12.79
C ARG A 261 -26.24 -11.45 13.40
N TYR A 262 -25.09 -11.78 12.86
CA TYR A 262 -24.21 -12.81 13.36
C TYR A 262 -22.77 -12.32 13.37
N TYR A 263 -22.15 -12.42 14.55
CA TYR A 263 -20.80 -11.97 14.82
C TYR A 263 -19.89 -13.15 15.16
N VAL A 264 -18.62 -13.06 14.79
CA VAL A 264 -17.57 -14.03 15.11
C VAL A 264 -16.38 -13.33 15.78
N ALA A 265 -15.46 -14.13 16.33
CA ALA A 265 -14.13 -13.63 16.65
C ALA A 265 -13.23 -13.70 15.41
N ALA A 266 -12.23 -12.81 15.34
CA ALA A 266 -11.15 -12.95 14.38
C ALA A 266 -10.33 -14.20 14.75
N ASP A 267 -10.17 -15.11 13.79
CA ASP A 267 -9.75 -16.51 14.01
C ASP A 267 -8.36 -16.84 13.44
N SER A 268 -7.81 -16.00 12.56
CA SER A 268 -6.48 -16.18 11.97
C SER A 268 -5.78 -14.85 11.70
N PRO A 269 -4.47 -14.72 11.99
CA PRO A 269 -3.68 -13.55 11.62
C PRO A 269 -3.39 -13.45 10.12
N ARG A 270 -3.67 -14.49 9.31
CA ARG A 270 -3.61 -14.42 7.85
C ARG A 270 -4.94 -14.80 7.23
N LYS A 271 -5.44 -13.96 6.32
CA LYS A 271 -6.58 -14.27 5.45
C LYS A 271 -6.21 -14.24 3.97
N TYR A 272 -6.88 -15.05 3.16
CA TYR A 272 -6.67 -15.19 1.73
C TYR A 272 -7.89 -14.70 0.94
N VAL A 273 -7.65 -14.09 -0.23
CA VAL A 273 -8.69 -13.51 -1.10
C VAL A 273 -8.46 -13.91 -2.55
N SER A 274 -9.48 -14.42 -3.23
CA SER A 274 -9.42 -14.96 -4.59
C SER A 274 -10.60 -14.46 -5.43
N PRO A 275 -10.44 -14.16 -6.74
CA PRO A 275 -11.57 -13.79 -7.60
C PRO A 275 -12.61 -14.94 -7.72
N ASP A 276 -12.18 -16.18 -7.53
CA ASP A 276 -13.02 -17.39 -7.52
C ASP A 276 -13.41 -17.83 -6.09
N GLY A 277 -13.15 -16.98 -5.09
CA GLY A 277 -13.47 -17.24 -3.67
C GLY A 277 -14.95 -17.10 -3.33
N SER A 278 -15.28 -17.19 -2.04
CA SER A 278 -16.65 -16.99 -1.54
C SER A 278 -16.66 -16.35 -0.16
N ASP A 279 -17.54 -15.36 0.03
CA ASP A 279 -17.73 -14.70 1.33
C ASP A 279 -18.53 -15.54 2.35
N LEU A 280 -18.88 -16.77 1.99
CA LEU A 280 -19.35 -17.82 2.91
C LEU A 280 -18.21 -18.71 3.46
N ASN A 281 -16.99 -18.57 2.94
CA ASN A 281 -15.82 -19.31 3.42
C ASN A 281 -15.24 -18.69 4.72
N ASP A 282 -14.15 -19.25 5.23
CA ASP A 282 -13.41 -18.71 6.40
C ASP A 282 -12.17 -17.88 6.03
N GLY A 283 -11.71 -17.91 4.77
CA GLY A 283 -10.52 -17.20 4.31
C GLY A 283 -9.20 -17.74 4.85
N ASN A 284 -9.15 -18.95 5.42
CA ASN A 284 -7.96 -19.50 6.09
C ASN A 284 -6.98 -20.26 5.17
N SER A 285 -7.38 -20.58 3.93
CA SER A 285 -6.48 -21.06 2.86
C SER A 285 -6.86 -20.48 1.50
N TRP A 286 -6.14 -20.81 0.44
CA TRP A 286 -6.52 -20.42 -0.93
C TRP A 286 -7.81 -21.14 -1.37
N GLU A 287 -7.97 -22.40 -0.99
CA GLU A 287 -9.17 -23.22 -1.25
C GLU A 287 -10.42 -22.67 -0.52
N THR A 288 -10.22 -22.02 0.63
CA THR A 288 -11.29 -21.35 1.39
C THR A 288 -11.21 -19.83 1.33
N ALA A 289 -10.58 -19.26 0.29
CA ALA A 289 -10.40 -17.82 0.18
C ALA A 289 -11.73 -17.04 0.14
N TYR A 290 -11.72 -15.83 0.69
CA TYR A 290 -12.82 -14.87 0.55
C TYR A 290 -12.92 -14.33 -0.89
N ALA A 291 -14.10 -13.89 -1.29
CA ALA A 291 -14.32 -13.21 -2.57
C ALA A 291 -14.00 -11.71 -2.46
N SER A 292 -14.30 -11.09 -1.31
CA SER A 292 -14.01 -9.67 -1.06
C SER A 292 -12.82 -9.47 -0.10
N LEU A 293 -12.03 -8.45 -0.42
CA LEU A 293 -10.95 -7.95 0.42
C LEU A 293 -11.54 -7.26 1.66
N GLY A 294 -12.70 -6.59 1.55
CA GLY A 294 -13.39 -6.01 2.70
C GLY A 294 -13.74 -7.03 3.79
N LYS A 295 -14.22 -8.22 3.39
CA LYS A 295 -14.52 -9.36 4.28
C LYS A 295 -13.27 -9.92 4.95
N ALA A 296 -12.21 -10.17 4.16
CA ALA A 296 -10.93 -10.64 4.68
C ALA A 296 -10.28 -9.66 5.67
N ILE A 297 -10.36 -8.35 5.38
CA ILE A 297 -9.87 -7.28 6.25
C ILE A 297 -10.60 -7.28 7.59
N SER A 298 -11.90 -7.57 7.66
CA SER A 298 -12.62 -7.58 8.94
C SER A 298 -12.38 -8.84 9.78
N HIS A 299 -12.09 -10.00 9.15
CA HIS A 299 -11.94 -11.29 9.82
C HIS A 299 -10.49 -11.66 10.19
N CYS A 300 -9.50 -10.90 9.72
CA CYS A 300 -8.10 -11.06 10.09
C CYS A 300 -7.82 -10.66 11.56
N ASP A 301 -7.00 -11.42 12.30
CA ASP A 301 -6.47 -10.95 13.58
C ASP A 301 -5.27 -10.01 13.37
N CYS A 302 -5.46 -8.72 13.67
CA CYS A 302 -4.40 -7.71 13.60
C CYS A 302 -3.70 -7.48 14.95
N SER A 303 -4.06 -8.20 16.01
CA SER A 303 -3.56 -7.96 17.38
C SER A 303 -2.03 -8.06 17.50
N ASN A 304 -1.39 -8.88 16.65
CA ASN A 304 0.06 -9.07 16.62
C ASN A 304 0.67 -8.87 15.21
N GLY A 305 -0.01 -8.11 14.34
CA GLY A 305 0.40 -7.91 12.94
C GLY A 305 -0.26 -8.93 12.00
N GLY A 306 -1.40 -8.54 11.42
CA GLY A 306 -2.18 -9.36 10.49
C GLY A 306 -1.75 -9.17 9.03
N GLU A 307 -1.99 -10.20 8.22
CA GLU A 307 -1.79 -10.18 6.76
C GLU A 307 -3.09 -10.53 6.02
N VAL A 308 -3.34 -9.84 4.90
CA VAL A 308 -4.31 -10.28 3.90
C VAL A 308 -3.59 -10.50 2.58
N TRP A 309 -3.58 -11.75 2.12
CA TRP A 309 -2.96 -12.17 0.87
C TRP A 309 -4.01 -12.22 -0.24
N VAL A 310 -3.76 -11.48 -1.32
CA VAL A 310 -4.74 -11.25 -2.39
C VAL A 310 -4.18 -11.78 -3.69
N ALA A 311 -4.91 -12.70 -4.32
CA ALA A 311 -4.55 -13.26 -5.62
C ALA A 311 -4.58 -12.18 -6.72
N SER A 312 -3.97 -12.51 -7.85
CA SER A 312 -4.09 -11.75 -9.09
C SER A 312 -5.53 -11.86 -9.61
N GLY A 313 -6.06 -10.78 -10.20
CA GLY A 313 -7.47 -10.67 -10.51
C GLY A 313 -8.00 -9.25 -10.35
N THR A 314 -9.30 -9.05 -10.62
CA THR A 314 -9.96 -7.74 -10.49
C THR A 314 -11.13 -7.80 -9.52
N TYR A 315 -10.96 -7.19 -8.35
CA TYR A 315 -11.94 -7.15 -7.28
C TYR A 315 -12.78 -5.86 -7.37
N ARG A 316 -14.10 -5.97 -7.18
CA ARG A 316 -15.07 -4.88 -7.39
C ARG A 316 -16.00 -4.72 -6.19
N GLU A 317 -15.40 -4.37 -5.05
CA GLU A 317 -16.05 -4.12 -3.76
C GLU A 317 -17.33 -3.27 -3.86
N LEU A 318 -18.38 -3.62 -3.12
CA LEU A 318 -19.65 -2.88 -3.16
C LEU A 318 -19.59 -1.53 -2.43
N THR A 319 -18.68 -1.39 -1.48
CA THR A 319 -18.44 -0.19 -0.66
C THR A 319 -16.95 0.17 -0.66
N ALA A 320 -16.61 1.37 -0.17
CA ALA A 320 -15.21 1.70 0.07
C ALA A 320 -14.67 0.90 1.27
N ILE A 321 -13.53 0.25 1.10
CA ILE A 321 -12.83 -0.45 2.18
C ILE A 321 -12.28 0.56 3.18
N ASN A 322 -12.35 0.22 4.46
CA ASN A 322 -11.59 0.87 5.51
C ASN A 322 -10.45 -0.06 5.93
N MET A 323 -9.20 0.39 5.87
CA MET A 323 -8.07 -0.37 6.41
C MET A 323 -8.08 -0.36 7.95
N ARG A 324 -7.20 -1.14 8.57
CA ARG A 324 -6.95 -1.18 10.03
C ARG A 324 -5.45 -1.04 10.31
N ASN A 325 -5.10 -0.69 11.54
CA ASN A 325 -3.70 -0.69 12.01
C ASN A 325 -3.23 -2.14 12.24
N ASN A 326 -1.91 -2.33 12.29
CA ASN A 326 -1.24 -3.63 12.36
C ASN A 326 -1.70 -4.61 11.27
N LEU A 327 -1.84 -4.12 10.03
CA LEU A 327 -2.36 -4.89 8.90
C LEU A 327 -1.52 -4.65 7.64
N THR A 328 -1.04 -5.73 7.03
CA THR A 328 -0.39 -5.70 5.71
C THR A 328 -1.27 -6.37 4.66
N ILE A 329 -1.75 -5.60 3.68
CA ILE A 329 -2.43 -6.12 2.48
C ILE A 329 -1.36 -6.36 1.40
N ARG A 330 -1.27 -7.59 0.90
CA ARG A 330 -0.29 -8.00 -0.12
C ARG A 330 -0.99 -8.50 -1.38
N GLY A 331 -0.80 -7.79 -2.48
CA GLY A 331 -1.15 -8.26 -3.83
C GLY A 331 0.00 -9.03 -4.50
N GLY A 332 -0.29 -9.56 -5.68
CA GLY A 332 0.67 -10.23 -6.56
C GLY A 332 0.84 -11.73 -6.33
N PHE A 333 -0.15 -12.41 -5.73
CA PHE A 333 -0.14 -13.87 -5.59
C PHE A 333 -0.81 -14.56 -6.79
N ALA A 334 -0.36 -15.74 -7.16
CA ALA A 334 -0.98 -16.62 -8.15
C ALA A 334 -2.14 -17.47 -7.57
N GLY A 335 -2.21 -17.61 -6.24
CA GLY A 335 -3.29 -18.30 -5.54
C GLY A 335 -2.96 -19.73 -5.09
N PHE A 336 -1.67 -20.05 -4.93
CA PHE A 336 -1.19 -21.35 -4.45
C PHE A 336 0.05 -21.26 -3.55
N GLU A 337 0.52 -20.05 -3.26
CA GLU A 337 1.75 -19.80 -2.50
C GLU A 337 1.61 -20.08 -1.00
N THR A 338 2.73 -20.46 -0.39
CA THR A 338 2.90 -20.76 1.04
C THR A 338 3.80 -19.75 1.75
N SER A 339 4.66 -19.02 1.03
CA SER A 339 5.44 -17.88 1.53
C SER A 339 5.26 -16.63 0.65
N ALA A 340 5.42 -15.43 1.22
CA ALA A 340 5.26 -14.16 0.50
C ALA A 340 6.36 -13.91 -0.56
N ASP A 341 7.45 -14.69 -0.51
CA ASP A 341 8.58 -14.63 -1.45
C ASP A 341 8.36 -15.46 -2.71
N GLN A 342 7.27 -16.25 -2.77
CA GLN A 342 6.87 -17.05 -3.95
C GLN A 342 6.01 -16.26 -4.96
N ARG A 343 5.75 -14.96 -4.70
CA ARG A 343 4.88 -14.11 -5.52
C ARG A 343 5.47 -13.82 -6.91
N GLU A 344 4.72 -14.19 -7.93
CA GLU A 344 5.03 -13.90 -9.33
C GLU A 344 4.29 -12.65 -9.81
N PHE A 345 4.97 -11.50 -9.78
CA PHE A 345 4.41 -10.17 -10.09
C PHE A 345 3.93 -9.96 -11.55
N ALA A 346 3.95 -11.01 -12.39
CA ALA A 346 3.50 -10.97 -13.77
C ALA A 346 1.98 -10.75 -13.92
N ALA A 347 1.18 -11.17 -12.93
CA ALA A 347 -0.27 -11.00 -12.92
C ALA A 347 -0.69 -10.05 -11.77
N PRO A 348 -1.30 -8.87 -12.07
CA PRO A 348 -1.60 -7.88 -11.04
C PRO A 348 -2.84 -8.22 -10.21
N THR A 349 -2.77 -7.93 -8.91
CA THR A 349 -3.96 -7.71 -8.07
C THR A 349 -4.52 -6.32 -8.37
N ILE A 350 -5.76 -6.23 -8.84
CA ILE A 350 -6.44 -4.99 -9.18
C ILE A 350 -7.66 -4.80 -8.28
N LEU A 351 -7.70 -3.70 -7.52
CA LEU A 351 -8.91 -3.21 -6.85
C LEU A 351 -9.55 -2.17 -7.76
N SER A 352 -10.79 -2.39 -8.19
CA SER A 352 -11.48 -1.51 -9.13
C SER A 352 -12.70 -0.80 -8.53
N GLY A 353 -12.65 0.54 -8.53
CA GLY A 353 -13.80 1.40 -8.23
C GLY A 353 -14.88 1.41 -9.32
N SER A 354 -14.65 0.73 -10.45
CA SER A 354 -15.60 0.53 -11.56
C SER A 354 -16.17 1.83 -12.14
N ASN A 355 -15.40 2.91 -12.08
CA ASN A 355 -15.75 4.30 -12.43
C ASN A 355 -16.97 4.84 -11.66
N ALA A 356 -17.26 4.28 -10.48
CA ALA A 356 -18.49 4.54 -9.73
C ALA A 356 -18.30 4.78 -8.22
N ARG A 357 -17.16 4.38 -7.63
CA ARG A 357 -16.91 4.50 -6.17
C ARG A 357 -15.44 4.71 -5.82
N ARG A 358 -15.19 5.23 -4.62
CA ARG A 358 -13.88 5.23 -3.97
C ARG A 358 -13.48 3.81 -3.58
N ILE A 359 -12.19 3.49 -3.69
CA ILE A 359 -11.68 2.16 -3.32
C ILE A 359 -11.42 2.10 -1.80
N PHE A 360 -10.54 2.95 -1.26
CA PHE A 360 -10.21 3.01 0.18
C PHE A 360 -10.64 4.35 0.81
N PHE A 361 -11.22 4.28 2.00
CA PHE A 361 -11.43 5.42 2.90
C PHE A 361 -10.75 5.13 4.24
N ASN A 362 -9.78 5.96 4.61
CA ASN A 362 -8.89 5.72 5.74
C ASN A 362 -8.99 6.89 6.74
N SER A 363 -9.08 6.58 8.04
CA SER A 363 -9.14 7.56 9.12
C SER A 363 -8.41 7.03 10.34
N GLY A 364 -7.54 7.84 10.95
CA GLY A 364 -6.83 7.48 12.19
C GLY A 364 -5.80 6.36 12.04
N LEU A 365 -5.33 6.05 10.83
CA LEU A 365 -4.39 4.94 10.62
C LEU A 365 -2.95 5.33 10.94
N ASP A 366 -2.23 4.48 11.67
CA ASP A 366 -0.80 4.67 11.91
C ASP A 366 0.06 3.92 10.87
N SER A 367 1.38 4.12 10.91
CA SER A 367 2.31 3.57 9.90
C SER A 367 2.45 2.03 9.90
N SER A 368 1.75 1.32 10.79
CA SER A 368 1.58 -0.15 10.77
C SER A 368 0.53 -0.63 9.75
N ALA A 369 -0.31 0.27 9.22
CA ALA A 369 -1.18 -0.02 8.08
C ALA A 369 -0.37 0.03 6.77
N VAL A 370 -0.26 -1.10 6.07
CA VAL A 370 0.58 -1.25 4.87
C VAL A 370 -0.19 -1.88 3.71
N VAL A 371 0.01 -1.36 2.50
CA VAL A 371 -0.42 -1.97 1.23
C VAL A 371 0.80 -2.21 0.36
N GLU A 372 0.93 -3.41 -0.19
CA GLU A 372 2.06 -3.82 -1.02
C GLU A 372 1.59 -4.45 -2.34
N SER A 373 2.14 -4.02 -3.47
CA SER A 373 1.95 -4.64 -4.80
C SER A 373 0.48 -4.74 -5.28
N VAL A 374 -0.31 -3.70 -4.97
CA VAL A 374 -1.72 -3.58 -5.38
C VAL A 374 -1.90 -2.51 -6.46
N THR A 375 -2.79 -2.76 -7.43
CA THR A 375 -3.22 -1.78 -8.42
C THR A 375 -4.61 -1.23 -8.07
N PHE A 376 -4.69 0.05 -7.75
CA PHE A 376 -5.92 0.83 -7.56
C PHE A 376 -6.34 1.43 -8.91
N SER A 377 -7.48 1.00 -9.45
CA SER A 377 -7.92 1.41 -10.79
C SER A 377 -9.39 1.83 -10.85
N GLU A 378 -9.76 2.67 -11.81
CA GLU A 378 -11.16 3.05 -12.07
C GLU A 378 -11.89 3.64 -10.83
N GLY A 379 -11.15 4.21 -9.87
CA GLY A 379 -11.73 4.88 -8.70
C GLY A 379 -12.45 6.16 -9.07
N PHE A 380 -13.61 6.43 -8.46
CA PHE A 380 -14.38 7.67 -8.66
C PHE A 380 -14.99 8.22 -7.36
N ALA A 381 -14.73 9.48 -7.05
CA ALA A 381 -15.26 10.18 -5.87
C ALA A 381 -15.27 11.71 -6.05
N ASP A 382 -15.80 12.48 -5.09
CA ASP A 382 -15.60 13.94 -5.09
C ASP A 382 -14.15 14.33 -4.81
N MET A 383 -13.51 13.60 -3.90
CA MET A 383 -12.10 13.75 -3.50
C MET A 383 -11.46 12.38 -3.27
N GLY A 384 -10.25 12.17 -3.76
CA GLY A 384 -9.52 10.91 -3.59
C GLY A 384 -10.23 9.75 -4.30
N GLY A 385 -10.10 9.70 -5.62
CA GLY A 385 -10.83 8.73 -6.46
C GLY A 385 -10.51 7.28 -6.12
N ALA A 386 -9.24 6.95 -5.86
CA ALA A 386 -8.84 5.67 -5.29
C ALA A 386 -8.86 5.70 -3.76
N VAL A 387 -8.13 6.65 -3.15
CA VAL A 387 -7.86 6.68 -1.71
C VAL A 387 -8.16 8.06 -1.13
N TYR A 388 -8.88 8.09 -0.02
CA TYR A 388 -9.04 9.28 0.83
C TYR A 388 -8.47 8.97 2.21
N ASN A 389 -7.47 9.74 2.65
CA ASN A 389 -6.81 9.60 3.95
C ASN A 389 -7.12 10.82 4.82
N ASP A 390 -7.64 10.58 6.03
CA ASP A 390 -8.08 11.64 6.95
C ASP A 390 -7.59 11.40 8.39
N ASN A 391 -7.77 12.40 9.25
CA ASN A 391 -7.61 12.28 10.70
C ASN A 391 -6.25 11.69 11.12
N LEU A 392 -5.15 12.36 10.75
CA LEU A 392 -3.76 11.98 11.08
C LEU A 392 -3.31 10.63 10.49
N THR A 393 -3.92 10.18 9.40
CA THR A 393 -3.55 8.93 8.71
C THR A 393 -2.11 8.97 8.19
N SER A 394 -1.33 7.92 8.44
CA SER A 394 0.08 7.76 8.05
C SER A 394 0.41 6.38 7.45
N ALA A 395 -0.61 5.75 6.85
CA ALA A 395 -0.50 4.45 6.18
C ALA A 395 0.55 4.44 5.05
N LYS A 396 1.12 3.26 4.79
CA LYS A 396 2.18 3.03 3.79
C LYS A 396 1.64 2.33 2.54
N PHE A 397 2.00 2.82 1.37
CA PHE A 397 1.75 2.21 0.07
C PHE A 397 3.09 1.91 -0.60
N ILE A 398 3.34 0.64 -0.92
CA ILE A 398 4.65 0.16 -1.39
C ILE A 398 4.42 -0.60 -2.70
N ASN A 399 5.18 -0.28 -3.75
CA ASN A 399 5.08 -0.94 -5.06
C ASN A 399 3.65 -0.89 -5.67
N CYS A 400 2.86 0.13 -5.33
CA CYS A 400 1.44 0.23 -5.69
C CYS A 400 1.21 1.09 -6.94
N ASN A 401 0.26 0.68 -7.76
CA ASN A 401 -0.12 1.38 -8.98
C ASN A 401 -1.47 2.09 -8.80
N PHE A 402 -1.54 3.38 -9.06
CA PHE A 402 -2.79 4.16 -9.07
C PHE A 402 -3.08 4.57 -10.51
N LYS A 403 -4.00 3.87 -11.19
CA LYS A 403 -4.22 4.01 -12.65
C LYS A 403 -5.65 4.42 -13.03
N ASN A 404 -5.79 5.43 -13.87
CA ASN A 404 -7.09 5.86 -14.42
C ASN A 404 -8.17 6.19 -13.35
N ASN A 405 -7.76 6.66 -12.16
CA ASN A 405 -8.70 7.10 -11.13
C ASN A 405 -9.10 8.55 -11.35
N SER A 406 -10.30 8.95 -10.92
CA SER A 406 -10.83 10.29 -11.15
C SER A 406 -11.54 10.89 -9.94
N ALA A 407 -11.43 12.21 -9.79
CA ALA A 407 -12.09 12.97 -8.74
C ALA A 407 -12.83 14.20 -9.30
N ALA A 408 -14.04 14.47 -8.81
CA ALA A 408 -14.83 15.62 -9.24
C ALA A 408 -14.22 16.97 -8.78
N THR A 409 -13.43 17.00 -7.71
CA THR A 409 -12.78 18.22 -7.20
C THR A 409 -11.27 18.09 -7.01
N ASN A 410 -10.82 17.16 -6.17
CA ASN A 410 -9.44 17.12 -5.66
C ASN A 410 -8.86 15.70 -5.61
N GLY A 411 -7.60 15.51 -6.04
CA GLY A 411 -6.87 14.25 -5.82
C GLY A 411 -7.43 13.08 -6.62
N GLY A 412 -7.16 13.04 -7.92
CA GLY A 412 -7.77 12.05 -8.84
C GLY A 412 -7.54 10.60 -8.43
N ALA A 413 -6.34 10.27 -7.93
CA ALA A 413 -6.08 9.04 -7.20
C ALA A 413 -6.21 9.24 -5.69
N VAL A 414 -5.44 10.17 -5.10
CA VAL A 414 -5.27 10.26 -3.64
C VAL A 414 -5.58 11.67 -3.14
N PHE A 415 -6.37 11.74 -2.08
CA PHE A 415 -6.57 12.96 -1.29
C PHE A 415 -6.12 12.71 0.16
N ASN A 416 -5.10 13.45 0.60
CA ASN A 416 -4.61 13.44 1.97
C ASN A 416 -5.09 14.72 2.67
N ASN A 417 -5.86 14.55 3.76
CA ASN A 417 -6.42 15.63 4.57
C ASN A 417 -5.92 15.49 6.00
N ASN A 418 -5.15 16.47 6.50
CA ASN A 418 -4.52 16.38 7.83
C ASN A 418 -3.84 15.02 8.07
N SER A 419 -3.12 14.51 7.06
CA SER A 419 -2.67 13.12 6.95
C SER A 419 -1.36 13.01 6.16
N SER A 420 -0.40 12.27 6.67
CA SER A 420 0.98 12.18 6.15
C SER A 420 1.29 10.76 5.71
N ALA A 421 0.58 10.28 4.68
CA ALA A 421 0.80 8.96 4.08
C ALA A 421 2.18 8.85 3.40
N TYR A 422 2.71 7.62 3.37
CA TYR A 422 4.02 7.30 2.79
C TYR A 422 3.85 6.43 1.54
N PHE A 423 4.50 6.82 0.44
CA PHE A 423 4.47 6.14 -0.85
C PHE A 423 5.89 5.76 -1.27
N GLU A 424 6.11 4.50 -1.60
CA GLU A 424 7.41 3.97 -2.04
C GLU A 424 7.23 3.19 -3.34
N ARG A 425 8.03 3.49 -4.37
CA ARG A 425 7.99 2.80 -5.68
C ARG A 425 6.58 2.75 -6.29
N CYS A 426 5.78 3.77 -6.05
CA CYS A 426 4.39 3.84 -6.50
C CYS A 426 4.26 4.61 -7.83
N ILE A 427 3.38 4.14 -8.71
CA ILE A 427 3.14 4.75 -10.03
C ILE A 427 1.72 5.30 -10.09
N PHE A 428 1.60 6.62 -10.20
CA PHE A 428 0.36 7.35 -10.42
C PHE A 428 0.23 7.67 -11.92
N GLU A 429 -0.58 6.88 -12.65
CA GLU A 429 -0.74 6.98 -14.11
C GLU A 429 -2.16 7.39 -14.54
N LYS A 430 -2.30 8.38 -15.42
CA LYS A 430 -3.57 8.76 -16.09
C LYS A 430 -4.74 9.10 -15.14
N ASN A 431 -4.43 9.52 -13.93
CA ASN A 431 -5.46 9.96 -12.97
C ASN A 431 -5.92 11.39 -13.29
N SER A 432 -7.13 11.76 -12.86
CA SER A 432 -7.69 13.10 -13.18
C SER A 432 -8.50 13.78 -12.09
N ALA A 433 -8.41 15.12 -12.02
CA ALA A 433 -9.20 15.95 -11.10
C ALA A 433 -9.77 17.19 -11.83
N THR A 434 -11.09 17.29 -11.92
CA THR A 434 -11.75 18.12 -12.95
C THR A 434 -11.97 19.59 -12.61
N SER A 435 -12.22 19.95 -11.34
CA SER A 435 -12.65 21.33 -10.99
C SER A 435 -11.69 22.17 -10.14
N ASN A 436 -10.72 21.58 -9.42
CA ASN A 436 -9.75 22.37 -8.64
C ASN A 436 -8.29 21.92 -8.81
N GLY A 437 -7.95 20.65 -8.57
CA GLY A 437 -6.58 20.18 -8.85
C GLY A 437 -6.11 18.91 -8.13
N GLY A 438 -4.81 18.63 -8.24
CA GLY A 438 -4.22 17.36 -7.78
C GLY A 438 -4.62 16.22 -8.69
N GLY A 439 -4.17 16.24 -9.95
CA GLY A 439 -4.63 15.31 -10.98
C GLY A 439 -4.36 13.85 -10.61
N ALA A 440 -3.21 13.53 -10.03
CA ALA A 440 -3.03 12.32 -9.24
C ALA A 440 -3.28 12.56 -7.75
N VAL A 441 -2.57 13.50 -7.13
CA VAL A 441 -2.54 13.62 -5.66
C VAL A 441 -2.80 15.05 -5.20
N TYR A 442 -3.58 15.18 -4.13
CA TYR A 442 -3.75 16.41 -3.37
C TYR A 442 -3.33 16.18 -1.91
N ASN A 443 -2.45 17.04 -1.37
CA ASN A 443 -2.10 17.08 0.05
C ASN A 443 -2.62 18.40 0.67
N ASN A 444 -3.44 18.31 1.71
CA ASN A 444 -4.20 19.42 2.28
C ASN A 444 -4.04 19.50 3.81
N TYR A 445 -3.89 20.70 4.37
CA TYR A 445 -3.80 20.99 5.82
C TYR A 445 -2.74 20.14 6.54
N PHE A 446 -1.51 20.62 6.70
CA PHE A 446 -0.45 19.92 7.48
C PHE A 446 -0.08 18.51 6.99
N SER A 447 -0.53 18.13 5.78
CA SER A 447 -0.29 16.81 5.17
C SER A 447 1.13 16.69 4.62
N ALA A 448 2.09 16.39 5.51
CA ALA A 448 3.50 16.18 5.21
C ALA A 448 3.77 14.78 4.60
N ALA A 449 3.08 14.47 3.50
CA ALA A 449 3.19 13.20 2.80
C ALA A 449 4.59 12.99 2.18
N LYS A 450 4.97 11.72 1.99
CA LYS A 450 6.32 11.34 1.53
C LYS A 450 6.25 10.42 0.31
N TYR A 451 7.14 10.66 -0.64
CA TYR A 451 7.19 9.97 -1.93
C TYR A 451 8.64 9.59 -2.26
N GLU A 452 8.94 8.29 -2.19
CA GLU A 452 10.26 7.72 -2.44
C GLU A 452 10.23 6.88 -3.72
N SER A 453 11.07 7.22 -4.70
CA SER A 453 11.16 6.52 -5.99
C SER A 453 9.80 6.39 -6.72
N CYS A 454 8.94 7.40 -6.60
CA CYS A 454 7.57 7.39 -7.12
C CYS A 454 7.46 8.10 -8.48
N GLU A 455 6.48 7.67 -9.28
CA GLU A 455 6.25 8.22 -10.62
C GLU A 455 4.86 8.83 -10.76
N PHE A 456 4.77 10.04 -11.30
CA PHE A 456 3.54 10.73 -11.67
C PHE A 456 3.55 10.88 -13.18
N ARG A 457 2.82 10.00 -13.90
CA ARG A 457 2.82 9.92 -15.37
C ARG A 457 1.45 10.26 -15.98
N SER A 458 1.43 11.19 -16.93
CA SER A 458 0.28 11.47 -17.81
C SER A 458 -1.03 11.80 -17.07
N ASN A 459 -0.95 12.38 -15.87
CA ASN A 459 -2.12 12.77 -15.08
C ASN A 459 -2.66 14.14 -15.52
N THR A 460 -3.95 14.40 -15.30
CA THR A 460 -4.65 15.59 -15.79
C THR A 460 -5.40 16.31 -14.67
N GLY A 461 -5.06 17.58 -14.40
CA GLY A 461 -5.69 18.36 -13.32
C GLY A 461 -6.15 19.74 -13.79
N TYR A 462 -7.07 20.37 -13.06
CA TYR A 462 -7.30 21.81 -13.25
C TYR A 462 -6.07 22.63 -12.80
N LYS A 463 -5.44 22.23 -11.69
CA LYS A 463 -4.14 22.71 -11.17
C LYS A 463 -3.33 21.54 -10.62
N GLY A 464 -2.00 21.59 -10.63
CA GLY A 464 -1.13 20.54 -10.06
C GLY A 464 -1.45 19.16 -10.63
N ALA A 465 -1.25 18.94 -11.94
CA ALA A 465 -1.77 17.74 -12.59
C ALA A 465 -1.08 16.45 -12.14
N GLY A 466 0.21 16.48 -11.82
CA GLY A 466 0.82 15.44 -10.98
C GLY A 466 0.33 15.60 -9.53
N VAL A 467 0.88 16.59 -8.82
CA VAL A 467 0.61 16.81 -7.38
C VAL A 467 0.22 18.26 -7.08
N TYR A 468 -0.71 18.45 -6.14
CA TYR A 468 -1.09 19.73 -5.57
C TYR A 468 -0.99 19.70 -4.03
N ASN A 469 -0.14 20.56 -3.45
CA ASN A 469 -0.01 20.76 -2.00
C ASN A 469 -0.59 22.11 -1.57
N SER A 470 -1.38 22.15 -0.50
CA SER A 470 -1.95 23.39 0.07
C SER A 470 -2.10 23.37 1.59
N HIS A 471 -2.05 24.57 2.18
CA HIS A 471 -2.23 24.81 3.63
C HIS A 471 -1.20 24.05 4.49
N GLU A 472 0.06 24.48 4.43
CA GLU A 472 1.17 23.95 5.25
C GLU A 472 1.40 22.43 5.02
N ALA A 473 1.10 21.93 3.81
CA ALA A 473 1.25 20.52 3.42
C ALA A 473 2.70 20.23 2.96
N ASP A 474 3.60 20.15 3.93
CA ASP A 474 5.07 20.08 3.78
C ASP A 474 5.55 18.71 3.26
N SER A 475 5.21 18.38 2.01
CA SER A 475 5.51 17.08 1.42
C SER A 475 6.95 16.97 0.91
N ASN A 476 7.49 15.76 0.96
CA ASN A 476 8.86 15.44 0.54
C ASN A 476 8.86 14.43 -0.61
N PHE A 477 9.64 14.71 -1.65
CA PHE A 477 9.75 13.90 -2.86
C PHE A 477 11.22 13.60 -3.13
N ASN A 478 11.59 12.32 -3.26
CA ASN A 478 12.96 11.91 -3.49
C ASN A 478 13.01 10.81 -4.55
N ASN A 479 13.96 10.90 -5.48
CA ASN A 479 14.08 10.00 -6.65
C ASN A 479 12.80 9.90 -7.51
N CYS A 480 11.98 10.96 -7.54
CA CYS A 480 10.66 10.93 -8.18
C CYS A 480 10.69 11.37 -9.65
N ILE A 481 9.75 10.86 -10.45
CA ILE A 481 9.60 11.22 -11.86
C ILE A 481 8.22 11.83 -12.12
N PHE A 482 8.18 13.10 -12.52
CA PHE A 482 6.98 13.80 -12.99
C PHE A 482 7.05 13.89 -14.51
N ALA A 483 6.29 13.07 -15.24
CA ALA A 483 6.39 12.97 -16.69
C ALA A 483 5.04 13.14 -17.42
N ASN A 484 4.98 14.04 -18.41
CA ASN A 484 3.83 14.25 -19.29
C ASN A 484 2.51 14.64 -18.57
N ASN A 485 2.56 15.16 -17.34
CA ASN A 485 1.36 15.62 -16.63
C ASN A 485 0.89 16.96 -17.21
N SER A 486 -0.41 17.14 -17.35
CA SER A 486 -0.99 18.25 -18.12
C SER A 486 -2.12 18.95 -17.36
N THR A 487 -2.03 20.27 -17.18
CA THR A 487 -3.15 21.04 -16.61
C THR A 487 -4.11 21.56 -17.68
N ALA A 488 -5.41 21.36 -17.44
CA ALA A 488 -6.49 21.87 -18.27
C ALA A 488 -7.02 23.25 -17.81
N GLY A 489 -6.67 23.67 -16.60
CA GLY A 489 -7.21 24.87 -15.96
C GLY A 489 -6.25 26.05 -15.97
N GLU A 490 -5.19 25.99 -15.15
CA GLU A 490 -4.41 27.19 -14.79
C GLU A 490 -2.91 26.95 -14.54
N VAL A 491 -2.54 26.19 -13.51
CA VAL A 491 -1.16 26.22 -12.98
C VAL A 491 -0.58 24.86 -12.57
N GLY A 492 0.72 24.67 -12.79
CA GLY A 492 1.51 23.54 -12.29
C GLY A 492 1.24 22.23 -13.03
N GLY A 493 1.95 21.98 -14.13
CA GLY A 493 1.82 20.73 -14.89
C GLY A 493 2.25 19.51 -14.07
N GLY A 494 3.52 19.44 -13.69
CA GLY A 494 4.01 18.40 -12.77
C GLY A 494 3.55 18.65 -11.32
N PHE A 495 3.75 19.87 -10.83
CA PHE A 495 3.61 20.21 -9.41
C PHE A 495 2.97 21.59 -9.17
N PHE A 496 2.10 21.70 -8.16
CA PHE A 496 1.59 22.96 -7.63
C PHE A 496 1.72 22.98 -6.10
N SER A 497 2.28 24.06 -5.56
CA SER A 497 2.30 24.34 -4.11
C SER A 497 1.70 25.71 -3.82
N THR A 498 0.91 25.80 -2.74
CA THR A 498 0.33 27.06 -2.26
C THR A 498 0.18 27.11 -0.74
N GLY A 499 -0.03 28.31 -0.21
CA GLY A 499 -0.52 28.54 1.15
C GLY A 499 0.39 27.99 2.26
N GLY A 500 1.58 28.57 2.40
CA GLY A 500 2.51 28.30 3.51
C GLY A 500 3.38 27.06 3.35
N SER A 501 2.96 26.06 2.56
CA SER A 501 3.63 24.76 2.45
C SER A 501 5.11 24.86 2.07
N ALA A 502 6.01 24.25 2.84
CA ALA A 502 7.45 24.13 2.57
C ALA A 502 7.78 22.74 2.02
N ASN A 503 8.18 22.68 0.75
CA ASN A 503 8.27 21.43 -0.01
C ASN A 503 9.72 21.12 -0.38
N LYS A 504 10.13 19.86 -0.24
CA LYS A 504 11.48 19.42 -0.64
C LYS A 504 11.41 18.38 -1.75
N ILE A 505 12.15 18.61 -2.83
CA ILE A 505 12.18 17.77 -4.02
C ILE A 505 13.64 17.47 -4.36
N GLU A 506 14.05 16.22 -4.20
CA GLU A 506 15.45 15.79 -4.32
C GLU A 506 15.64 14.72 -5.39
N ASN A 507 16.77 14.77 -6.11
CA ASN A 507 17.21 13.73 -7.04
C ASN A 507 16.13 13.34 -8.08
N SER A 508 15.30 14.30 -8.52
CA SER A 508 14.04 14.04 -9.23
C SER A 508 14.03 14.59 -10.66
N LEU A 509 13.18 14.03 -11.51
CA LEU A 509 13.03 14.38 -12.94
C LEU A 509 11.65 14.99 -13.23
N PHE A 510 11.63 16.12 -13.93
CA PHE A 510 10.43 16.72 -14.53
C PHE A 510 10.59 16.73 -16.05
N GLU A 511 9.86 15.85 -16.76
CA GLU A 511 9.90 15.74 -18.22
C GLU A 511 8.56 16.04 -18.89
N SER A 512 8.56 16.90 -19.91
CA SER A 512 7.42 17.10 -20.83
C SER A 512 6.07 17.47 -20.17
N ASN A 513 6.09 18.04 -18.95
CA ASN A 513 4.86 18.47 -18.27
C ASN A 513 4.33 19.79 -18.87
N PHE A 514 3.02 19.99 -18.81
CA PHE A 514 2.31 21.11 -19.45
C PHE A 514 1.38 21.87 -18.50
N GLY A 515 1.37 23.19 -18.61
CA GLY A 515 0.35 24.05 -18.00
C GLY A 515 0.38 25.47 -18.52
N ILE A 516 -0.53 26.34 -18.09
CA ILE A 516 -0.53 27.74 -18.55
C ILE A 516 0.49 28.57 -17.75
N ARG A 517 0.73 28.24 -16.48
CA ARG A 517 1.81 28.82 -15.66
C ARG A 517 2.51 27.72 -14.85
N GLY A 518 3.84 27.65 -14.91
CA GLY A 518 4.61 26.59 -14.28
C GLY A 518 4.42 25.24 -14.99
N GLY A 519 5.02 25.09 -16.18
CA GLY A 519 4.94 23.86 -16.96
C GLY A 519 5.41 22.62 -16.19
N ALA A 520 6.56 22.73 -15.51
CA ALA A 520 7.01 21.75 -14.53
C ALA A 520 6.38 22.02 -13.15
N ALA A 521 6.54 23.24 -12.62
CA ALA A 521 6.11 23.59 -11.27
C ALA A 521 5.60 25.03 -11.14
N TYR A 522 4.55 25.24 -10.34
CA TYR A 522 4.08 26.57 -9.93
C TYR A 522 4.04 26.64 -8.39
N ILE A 523 4.64 27.67 -7.81
CA ILE A 523 4.78 27.87 -6.36
C ILE A 523 4.19 29.25 -6.00
N SER A 524 3.27 29.31 -5.04
CA SER A 524 2.46 30.53 -4.80
C SER A 524 2.21 30.78 -3.32
N TYR A 525 2.80 31.83 -2.75
CA TYR A 525 2.72 32.08 -1.29
C TYR A 525 3.12 30.85 -0.44
N SER A 526 4.16 30.15 -0.90
CA SER A 526 4.68 28.90 -0.34
C SER A 526 6.15 28.73 -0.71
N GLU A 527 6.80 27.64 -0.27
CA GLU A 527 8.23 27.41 -0.46
C GLU A 527 8.51 26.06 -1.14
N ALA A 528 9.51 26.03 -2.03
CA ALA A 528 10.00 24.81 -2.65
C ALA A 528 11.52 24.80 -2.82
N GLU A 529 12.16 23.74 -2.36
CA GLU A 529 13.59 23.46 -2.55
C GLU A 529 13.78 22.28 -3.51
N PHE A 530 14.39 22.57 -4.66
CA PHE A 530 14.76 21.58 -5.67
C PHE A 530 16.26 21.31 -5.59
N VAL A 531 16.64 20.05 -5.36
CA VAL A 531 18.02 19.62 -5.16
C VAL A 531 18.37 18.48 -6.12
N ASN A 532 19.50 18.57 -6.83
CA ASN A 532 19.94 17.53 -7.79
C ASN A 532 18.87 17.18 -8.85
N CYS A 533 17.99 18.11 -9.21
CA CYS A 533 16.82 17.83 -10.07
C CYS A 533 17.07 18.18 -11.55
N THR A 534 16.50 17.38 -12.45
CA THR A 534 16.54 17.62 -13.90
C THR A 534 15.16 18.03 -14.43
N PHE A 535 15.11 19.11 -15.20
CA PHE A 535 13.89 19.67 -15.79
C PHE A 535 14.08 19.79 -17.31
N THR A 536 13.30 19.06 -18.11
CA THR A 536 13.43 19.12 -19.57
C THR A 536 12.11 19.00 -20.32
N LYS A 537 12.02 19.66 -21.48
CA LYS A 537 10.85 19.66 -22.39
C LYS A 537 9.54 20.16 -21.77
N ASN A 538 9.55 20.66 -20.54
CA ASN A 538 8.33 21.17 -19.90
C ASN A 538 7.89 22.45 -20.62
N ARG A 539 6.58 22.60 -20.82
CA ARG A 539 5.99 23.68 -21.62
C ARG A 539 5.00 24.51 -20.80
N ALA A 540 5.11 25.83 -20.91
CA ALA A 540 4.16 26.76 -20.35
C ALA A 540 3.59 27.73 -21.39
N ASP A 541 2.29 27.68 -21.66
CA ASP A 541 1.63 28.57 -22.63
C ASP A 541 1.46 30.02 -22.14
N GLY A 542 2.04 30.34 -20.98
CA GLY A 542 2.17 31.68 -20.41
C GLY A 542 3.47 31.78 -19.63
N ILE A 543 3.43 31.52 -18.32
CA ILE A 543 4.52 31.87 -17.38
C ILE A 543 5.34 30.63 -17.00
N ALA A 544 6.47 30.45 -17.68
CA ALA A 544 7.66 29.68 -17.28
C ALA A 544 7.53 28.17 -16.96
N ALA A 545 8.64 27.44 -17.07
CA ALA A 545 8.71 26.04 -16.66
C ALA A 545 8.61 25.92 -15.12
N ILE A 546 9.27 26.81 -14.38
CA ILE A 546 9.04 27.07 -12.95
C ILE A 546 8.59 28.51 -12.78
N SER A 547 7.48 28.72 -12.07
CA SER A 547 6.94 30.05 -11.75
C SER A 547 6.75 30.20 -10.24
N ALA A 548 7.40 31.21 -9.65
CA ALA A 548 7.30 31.60 -8.25
C ALA A 548 6.51 32.91 -8.13
N ASN A 549 5.45 32.93 -7.31
CA ASN A 549 4.55 34.08 -7.14
C ASN A 549 4.30 34.36 -5.65
N GLY A 550 4.93 35.42 -5.11
CA GLY A 550 5.01 35.66 -3.67
C GLY A 550 5.63 34.49 -2.88
N ALA A 551 6.56 33.77 -3.50
CA ALA A 551 7.03 32.46 -3.05
C ALA A 551 8.55 32.41 -2.87
N LYS A 552 9.05 31.40 -2.14
CA LYS A 552 10.49 31.10 -2.10
C LYS A 552 10.82 29.87 -2.93
N VAL A 553 11.82 29.98 -3.80
CA VAL A 553 12.33 28.84 -4.59
C VAL A 553 13.84 28.73 -4.45
N ARG A 554 14.30 27.55 -4.04
CA ARG A 554 15.72 27.16 -4.10
C ARG A 554 15.93 26.17 -5.24
N ALA A 555 16.94 26.40 -6.07
CA ALA A 555 17.37 25.48 -7.10
C ALA A 555 18.87 25.22 -6.93
N ILE A 556 19.21 24.06 -6.39
CA ILE A 556 20.56 23.68 -5.97
C ILE A 556 20.98 22.47 -6.77
N ASN A 557 22.13 22.54 -7.45
CA ASN A 557 22.61 21.45 -8.28
C ASN A 557 21.57 21.01 -9.36
N CYS A 558 20.86 21.92 -10.01
CA CYS A 558 19.74 21.58 -10.91
C CYS A 558 20.09 21.78 -12.39
N THR A 559 19.60 20.90 -13.26
CA THR A 559 19.77 21.02 -14.72
C THR A 559 18.42 21.35 -15.38
N PHE A 560 18.34 22.54 -15.97
CA PHE A 560 17.18 23.04 -16.70
C PHE A 560 17.50 23.14 -18.19
N ALA A 561 16.96 22.22 -18.99
CA ALA A 561 17.38 22.04 -20.38
C ALA A 561 16.24 21.83 -21.37
N GLY A 562 16.15 22.67 -22.40
CA GLY A 562 15.16 22.50 -23.48
C GLY A 562 13.70 22.67 -23.03
N ASN A 563 13.45 23.46 -21.98
CA ASN A 563 12.09 23.84 -21.58
C ASN A 563 11.58 25.03 -22.43
N THR A 564 10.27 25.22 -22.47
CA THR A 564 9.61 26.20 -23.34
C THR A 564 8.57 27.00 -22.57
N ALA A 565 8.48 28.31 -22.80
CA ALA A 565 7.42 29.14 -22.25
C ALA A 565 7.09 30.33 -23.17
N GLU A 566 5.93 30.97 -22.99
CA GLU A 566 5.69 32.27 -23.64
C GLU A 566 6.54 33.38 -23.00
N TRP A 567 6.51 33.56 -21.67
CA TRP A 567 7.12 34.73 -21.03
C TRP A 567 8.62 34.57 -20.73
N GLY A 568 8.97 33.78 -19.71
CA GLY A 568 10.35 33.48 -19.32
C GLY A 568 10.67 31.99 -19.50
N GLY A 569 11.63 31.65 -20.34
CA GLY A 569 11.77 30.30 -20.91
C GLY A 569 12.07 29.16 -19.93
N CYS A 570 12.57 29.43 -18.72
CA CYS A 570 12.65 28.43 -17.66
C CYS A 570 12.12 28.89 -16.30
N LEU A 571 12.70 29.91 -15.67
CA LEU A 571 12.31 30.35 -14.31
C LEU A 571 11.78 31.78 -14.32
N ASN A 572 10.69 32.03 -13.60
CA ASN A 572 10.10 33.36 -13.40
C ASN A 572 9.77 33.61 -11.92
N ALA A 573 10.32 34.68 -11.34
CA ALA A 573 10.03 35.15 -9.99
C ALA A 573 9.22 36.46 -10.03
N GLN A 574 8.07 36.50 -9.35
CA GLN A 574 7.18 37.68 -9.33
C GLN A 574 6.48 37.91 -7.99
N SER A 575 5.92 39.11 -7.79
CA SER A 575 5.14 39.51 -6.62
C SER A 575 5.91 39.39 -5.29
N SER A 576 7.10 39.99 -5.20
CA SER A 576 8.01 39.85 -4.05
C SER A 576 8.47 38.41 -3.76
N SER A 577 8.77 37.63 -4.80
CA SER A 577 9.35 36.29 -4.62
C SER A 577 10.86 36.32 -4.29
N GLU A 578 11.36 35.27 -3.65
CA GLU A 578 12.79 34.99 -3.46
C GLU A 578 13.18 33.76 -4.28
N ALA A 579 14.14 33.91 -5.20
CA ALA A 579 14.69 32.80 -5.98
C ALA A 579 16.22 32.71 -5.76
N LYS A 580 16.68 31.59 -5.21
CA LYS A 580 18.11 31.30 -4.97
C LYS A 580 18.56 30.15 -5.85
N ILE A 581 19.48 30.43 -6.77
CA ILE A 581 19.97 29.50 -7.79
C ILE A 581 21.47 29.24 -7.54
N ALA A 582 21.82 28.00 -7.25
CA ALA A 582 23.18 27.58 -6.92
C ALA A 582 23.59 26.35 -7.74
N ASN A 583 24.85 26.30 -8.18
CA ASN A 583 25.44 25.12 -8.85
C ASN A 583 24.59 24.58 -10.01
N SER A 584 23.88 25.42 -10.77
CA SER A 584 22.82 24.97 -11.68
C SER A 584 23.12 25.30 -13.14
N ILE A 585 22.51 24.56 -14.08
CA ILE A 585 22.60 24.79 -15.53
C ILE A 585 21.24 25.25 -16.06
N PHE A 586 21.22 26.33 -16.82
CA PHE A 586 20.07 26.82 -17.59
C PHE A 586 20.49 26.96 -19.06
N TRP A 587 20.07 26.01 -19.89
CA TRP A 587 20.54 25.91 -21.29
C TRP A 587 19.48 25.43 -22.28
N ASP A 588 19.50 25.97 -23.50
CA ASP A 588 18.54 25.70 -24.61
C ASP A 588 17.05 25.85 -24.23
N ASN A 589 16.75 26.51 -23.10
CA ASN A 589 15.38 26.91 -22.77
C ASN A 589 14.96 28.12 -23.63
N THR A 590 13.67 28.21 -23.94
CA THR A 590 13.13 29.19 -24.90
C THR A 590 11.94 29.96 -24.35
N GLY A 591 11.93 31.28 -24.54
CA GLY A 591 10.86 32.19 -24.15
C GLY A 591 10.91 33.49 -24.92
N THR A 592 9.76 34.16 -25.08
CA THR A 592 9.59 35.33 -25.95
C THR A 592 10.18 36.61 -25.36
N TYR A 593 10.17 36.76 -24.02
CA TYR A 593 10.62 37.98 -23.33
C TYR A 593 11.93 37.76 -22.56
N ALA A 594 12.11 36.58 -21.97
CA ALA A 594 13.39 36.13 -21.40
C ALA A 594 13.62 34.65 -21.74
N THR A 595 14.87 34.25 -22.01
CA THR A 595 15.18 32.87 -22.46
C THR A 595 15.41 31.89 -21.30
N GLN A 596 16.08 32.31 -20.23
CA GLN A 596 16.45 31.44 -19.10
C GLN A 596 15.71 31.80 -17.80
N ILE A 597 16.04 32.95 -17.21
CA ILE A 597 15.58 33.38 -15.88
C ILE A 597 14.98 34.79 -16.00
N ASN A 598 13.83 35.01 -15.37
CA ASN A 598 13.15 36.30 -15.28
C ASN A 598 12.80 36.64 -13.81
N SER A 599 12.85 37.92 -13.45
CA SER A 599 12.43 38.44 -12.16
C SER A 599 11.78 39.81 -12.35
N ASP A 600 10.66 40.09 -11.66
CA ASP A 600 10.12 41.45 -11.61
C ASP A 600 10.92 42.35 -10.65
N GLU A 601 10.70 43.67 -10.76
CA GLU A 601 11.39 44.70 -9.95
C GLU A 601 11.11 44.60 -8.44
N THR A 602 10.13 43.80 -8.03
CA THR A 602 9.77 43.59 -6.61
C THR A 602 10.41 42.33 -6.01
N SER A 603 10.94 41.44 -6.85
CA SER A 603 11.37 40.09 -6.49
C SER A 603 12.90 39.97 -6.51
N GLY A 604 13.45 39.21 -5.56
CA GLY A 604 14.88 38.96 -5.45
C GLY A 604 15.27 37.63 -6.09
N CYS A 605 15.90 37.67 -7.27
CA CYS A 605 16.47 36.50 -7.92
C CYS A 605 18.00 36.55 -7.91
N LEU A 606 18.63 35.64 -7.17
CA LEU A 606 20.08 35.53 -7.02
C LEU A 606 20.59 34.23 -7.66
N ALA A 607 21.63 34.34 -8.49
CA ALA A 607 22.33 33.19 -9.04
C ALA A 607 23.80 33.18 -8.60
N ALA A 608 24.35 31.99 -8.34
CA ALA A 608 25.75 31.79 -8.00
C ALA A 608 26.29 30.47 -8.57
N ASN A 609 27.57 30.45 -8.97
CA ASN A 609 28.31 29.24 -9.34
C ASN A 609 27.58 28.40 -10.40
N SER A 610 27.04 29.04 -11.44
CA SER A 610 26.02 28.45 -12.33
C SER A 610 26.29 28.73 -13.81
N VAL A 611 25.81 27.87 -14.70
CA VAL A 611 25.87 28.06 -16.15
C VAL A 611 24.53 28.57 -16.66
N VAL A 612 24.49 29.73 -17.32
CA VAL A 612 23.25 30.32 -17.87
C VAL A 612 23.48 30.79 -19.30
N GLN A 613 22.68 30.29 -20.24
CA GLN A 613 22.77 30.68 -21.65
C GLN A 613 22.49 32.18 -21.85
N GLY A 614 23.49 32.91 -22.37
CA GLY A 614 23.46 34.37 -22.49
C GLY A 614 23.93 35.13 -21.23
N GLY A 615 24.28 34.42 -20.15
CA GLY A 615 24.64 34.98 -18.85
C GLY A 615 23.44 35.39 -18.00
N TYR A 616 23.72 35.76 -16.75
CA TYR A 616 22.75 36.31 -15.80
C TYR A 616 23.48 37.17 -14.75
N GLN A 617 22.76 38.02 -14.00
CA GLN A 617 23.37 38.76 -12.90
C GLN A 617 23.56 37.84 -11.68
N GLY A 618 24.81 37.66 -11.26
CA GLY A 618 25.15 36.72 -10.19
C GLY A 618 26.65 36.58 -9.99
N GLU A 619 27.02 35.72 -9.05
CA GLU A 619 28.42 35.39 -8.73
C GLU A 619 28.87 34.16 -9.53
N ASN A 620 30.08 34.18 -10.12
CA ASN A 620 30.63 33.05 -10.88
C ASN A 620 29.62 32.44 -11.89
N ILE A 621 29.08 33.27 -12.79
CA ILE A 621 28.13 32.85 -13.83
C ILE A 621 28.86 32.59 -15.14
N SER A 622 28.83 31.34 -15.61
CA SER A 622 29.37 30.93 -16.91
C SER A 622 28.30 31.07 -18.00
N ALA A 623 28.64 31.70 -19.11
CA ALA A 623 27.80 31.77 -20.32
C ALA A 623 28.19 30.74 -21.40
N ASN A 624 29.18 29.89 -21.12
CA ASN A 624 29.71 28.91 -22.06
C ASN A 624 28.76 27.71 -22.21
N ASN A 625 28.67 27.15 -23.42
CA ASN A 625 27.81 26.00 -23.69
C ASN A 625 28.27 24.76 -22.87
N PRO A 626 27.44 24.21 -21.96
CA PRO A 626 27.77 23.09 -21.07
C PRO A 626 27.86 21.74 -21.80
N LYS A 627 27.54 21.66 -23.10
CA LYS A 627 27.58 20.44 -23.92
C LYS A 627 26.73 19.29 -23.33
N LEU A 628 25.59 19.62 -22.74
CA LEU A 628 24.68 18.66 -22.11
C LEU A 628 24.37 17.48 -23.05
N MET A 629 24.62 16.27 -22.55
CA MET A 629 24.22 15.04 -23.23
C MET A 629 22.69 14.86 -23.12
N ARG A 630 22.12 14.05 -24.02
CA ARG A 630 20.69 13.72 -23.99
C ARG A 630 20.30 13.09 -22.66
N LEU A 631 19.09 13.39 -22.17
CA LEU A 631 18.49 12.73 -21.01
C LEU A 631 18.57 11.21 -21.21
N SER A 632 19.26 10.52 -20.31
CA SER A 632 19.60 9.11 -20.40
C SER A 632 19.66 8.50 -19.00
N ASP A 633 19.61 7.17 -18.88
CA ASP A 633 20.14 6.52 -17.68
C ASP A 633 21.66 6.70 -17.68
N ASN A 634 22.19 7.24 -16.58
CA ASN A 634 23.63 7.41 -16.35
C ASN A 634 24.07 6.77 -15.01
N GLY A 635 23.35 5.75 -14.55
CA GLY A 635 23.59 5.03 -13.30
C GLY A 635 22.95 5.68 -12.07
N GLY A 636 21.69 6.11 -12.16
CA GLY A 636 20.91 6.69 -11.06
C GLY A 636 19.46 6.22 -11.08
N ILE A 637 18.70 6.47 -10.00
CA ILE A 637 17.30 6.02 -9.90
C ILE A 637 16.40 6.79 -10.91
N VAL A 638 16.73 8.05 -11.20
CA VAL A 638 16.09 8.83 -12.28
C VAL A 638 17.07 9.13 -13.42
N PRO A 639 16.60 9.20 -14.68
CA PRO A 639 17.39 9.68 -15.80
C PRO A 639 17.92 11.11 -15.58
N THR A 640 19.13 11.37 -16.08
CA THR A 640 19.83 12.66 -15.94
C THR A 640 20.45 13.09 -17.28
N MET A 641 20.94 14.32 -17.37
CA MET A 641 21.76 14.78 -18.49
C MET A 641 23.23 14.82 -18.07
N ALA A 642 24.03 13.97 -18.70
CA ALA A 642 25.46 13.88 -18.43
C ALA A 642 26.26 15.05 -19.03
N LEU A 643 27.45 15.26 -18.49
CA LEU A 643 28.45 16.21 -19.00
C LEU A 643 29.60 15.43 -19.66
N PRO A 644 30.05 15.79 -20.87
CA PRO A 644 31.29 15.27 -21.44
C PRO A 644 32.51 15.85 -20.72
N SER A 645 33.67 15.19 -20.86
CA SER A 645 34.94 15.58 -20.21
C SER A 645 35.42 16.99 -20.56
N ASP A 646 35.00 17.53 -21.71
CA ASP A 646 35.35 18.86 -22.19
C ASP A 646 34.25 19.91 -21.91
N SER A 647 33.34 19.63 -20.98
CA SER A 647 32.21 20.50 -20.61
C SER A 647 32.65 21.73 -19.80
N PRO A 648 32.32 22.95 -20.27
CA PRO A 648 32.45 24.20 -19.50
C PRO A 648 31.55 24.35 -18.26
N ALA A 649 30.81 23.30 -17.86
CA ALA A 649 30.08 23.26 -16.59
C ALA A 649 30.86 22.57 -15.46
N ILE A 650 31.93 21.84 -15.79
CA ILE A 650 32.81 21.17 -14.84
C ILE A 650 33.64 22.22 -14.11
N GLY A 651 33.71 22.14 -12.78
CA GLY A 651 34.44 23.10 -11.94
C GLY A 651 33.79 24.48 -11.81
N VAL A 652 32.52 24.65 -12.24
CA VAL A 652 31.76 25.90 -12.08
C VAL A 652 31.05 25.97 -10.71
N GLY A 653 30.70 24.81 -10.13
CA GLY A 653 30.03 24.70 -8.84
C GLY A 653 31.00 24.71 -7.64
N THR A 654 30.45 24.89 -6.43
CA THR A 654 31.19 24.77 -5.16
C THR A 654 30.46 23.86 -4.16
N THR A 655 31.18 23.33 -3.17
CA THR A 655 30.59 22.63 -2.01
C THR A 655 30.54 23.51 -0.75
N GLU A 656 30.92 24.79 -0.86
CA GLU A 656 30.87 25.75 0.26
C GLU A 656 29.49 26.41 0.40
N THR A 657 29.27 27.13 1.51
CA THR A 657 27.99 27.80 1.79
C THR A 657 27.79 29.02 0.87
N ILE A 658 26.74 28.97 0.06
CA ILE A 658 26.33 30.02 -0.89
C ILE A 658 25.23 30.88 -0.23
N PHE A 659 25.13 32.17 -0.58
CA PHE A 659 24.13 33.13 -0.07
C PHE A 659 24.10 33.31 1.47
N GLY A 660 25.05 32.73 2.20
CA GLY A 660 25.09 32.68 3.67
C GLY A 660 24.18 31.61 4.31
N ASP A 661 23.26 31.00 3.56
CA ASP A 661 22.22 30.11 4.08
C ASP A 661 21.87 28.91 3.16
N CYS A 662 22.67 28.64 2.14
CA CYS A 662 22.48 27.56 1.18
C CYS A 662 23.72 26.66 1.15
N ILE A 663 23.60 25.41 1.62
CA ILE A 663 24.68 24.41 1.62
C ILE A 663 24.37 23.38 0.54
N PRO A 664 25.15 23.30 -0.56
CA PRO A 664 24.95 22.25 -1.57
C PRO A 664 25.20 20.84 -0.99
N PRO A 665 24.45 19.81 -1.42
CA PRO A 665 24.74 18.45 -0.99
C PRO A 665 26.09 17.98 -1.56
N ASN A 666 26.75 17.09 -0.81
CA ASN A 666 28.05 16.51 -1.17
C ASN A 666 27.96 15.38 -2.22
N SER A 667 26.81 15.21 -2.88
CA SER A 667 26.58 14.20 -3.92
C SER A 667 25.59 14.68 -4.99
N ASP A 668 25.55 14.00 -6.13
CA ASP A 668 24.59 14.20 -7.21
C ASP A 668 23.39 13.22 -7.14
N ALA A 669 22.49 13.28 -8.13
CA ALA A 669 21.29 12.42 -8.22
C ALA A 669 21.56 10.91 -8.31
N ARG A 670 22.82 10.50 -8.46
CA ARG A 670 23.29 9.11 -8.53
C ARG A 670 24.04 8.69 -7.27
N GLY A 671 24.10 9.57 -6.26
CA GLY A 671 24.94 9.40 -5.08
C GLY A 671 26.44 9.55 -5.36
N LYS A 672 26.86 10.07 -6.53
CA LYS A 672 28.28 10.27 -6.83
C LYS A 672 28.80 11.53 -6.11
N PRO A 673 29.97 11.47 -5.46
CA PRO A 673 30.45 12.53 -4.59
C PRO A 673 30.85 13.80 -5.36
N ARG A 674 30.58 14.96 -4.75
CA ARG A 674 30.98 16.29 -5.23
C ARG A 674 32.15 16.81 -4.39
N ASN A 675 33.24 17.17 -5.06
CA ASN A 675 34.42 17.79 -4.45
C ASN A 675 34.57 19.20 -5.04
N SER A 676 34.93 20.21 -4.24
CA SER A 676 35.09 21.58 -4.75
C SER A 676 36.42 21.75 -5.52
N PRO A 677 36.45 22.42 -6.68
CA PRO A 677 35.31 22.94 -7.43
C PRO A 677 34.57 21.82 -8.18
N CYS A 678 33.24 21.82 -8.10
CA CYS A 678 32.37 20.74 -8.59
C CYS A 678 31.64 21.11 -9.89
N SER A 679 30.88 20.19 -10.48
CA SER A 679 30.12 20.44 -11.70
C SER A 679 28.80 21.14 -11.40
N ALA A 680 28.47 22.18 -12.17
CA ALA A 680 27.12 22.70 -12.18
C ALA A 680 26.14 21.67 -12.79
N GLY A 681 24.89 21.68 -12.34
CA GLY A 681 23.82 20.78 -12.77
C GLY A 681 23.59 19.57 -11.86
N ALA A 682 22.58 18.77 -12.21
CA ALA A 682 22.13 17.58 -11.48
C ALA A 682 23.05 16.36 -11.60
N PHE A 683 24.08 16.46 -12.45
CA PHE A 683 25.07 15.43 -12.73
C PHE A 683 26.45 15.95 -12.33
N GLU A 684 27.15 15.22 -11.46
CA GLU A 684 28.56 15.51 -11.20
C GLU A 684 29.44 14.80 -12.23
N TYR A 685 30.28 15.54 -12.95
CA TYR A 685 31.34 14.90 -13.73
C TYR A 685 32.35 14.28 -12.77
N GLN A 686 32.23 12.97 -12.57
CA GLN A 686 33.29 12.19 -11.97
C GLN A 686 34.46 12.20 -12.94
N PHE A 687 35.47 13.03 -12.65
CA PHE A 687 36.77 12.91 -13.29
C PHE A 687 37.18 11.43 -13.22
N PRO A 688 37.49 10.77 -14.34
CA PRO A 688 38.09 9.45 -14.28
C PRO A 688 39.32 9.57 -13.38
N VAL A 689 39.52 8.62 -12.47
CA VAL A 689 40.74 8.55 -11.64
C VAL A 689 41.87 7.97 -12.52
N SER A 690 42.13 8.75 -13.55
CA SER A 690 43.20 8.67 -14.53
C SER A 690 44.40 9.48 -14.05
N TYR A 691 45.51 9.24 -14.74
CA TYR A 691 46.78 8.96 -14.07
C TYR A 691 47.88 8.78 -15.17
N ASP A 692 49.11 8.30 -14.89
CA ASP A 692 50.20 8.22 -15.90
C ASP A 692 50.83 6.83 -16.12
N ILE A 693 50.80 6.32 -17.37
CA ILE A 693 51.77 5.31 -17.88
C ILE A 693 52.59 5.98 -18.99
N TRP A 694 53.89 6.19 -18.76
CA TRP A 694 54.87 6.32 -19.83
C TRP A 694 55.35 4.95 -20.29
N ALA A 695 55.49 4.77 -21.61
CA ALA A 695 56.01 3.55 -22.21
C ALA A 695 56.87 3.85 -23.46
N GLU A 696 58.00 4.56 -23.29
CA GLU A 696 59.01 4.71 -24.33
C GLU A 696 60.28 3.86 -24.09
N GLU A 697 60.56 3.01 -25.09
CA GLU A 697 61.83 2.34 -25.46
C GLU A 697 62.63 1.46 -24.46
N ASN A 698 62.52 1.62 -23.13
CA ASN A 698 63.55 1.09 -22.21
C ASN A 698 63.24 -0.20 -21.42
N LEU A 699 62.42 -1.11 -21.98
CA LEU A 699 62.40 -2.52 -21.56
C LEU A 699 63.47 -3.35 -22.27
N ARG A 700 64.75 -2.93 -22.17
CA ARG A 700 65.90 -3.77 -22.51
C ARG A 700 66.51 -4.35 -21.24
N GLY A 701 66.22 -5.63 -20.98
CA GLY A 701 67.01 -6.42 -20.06
C GLY A 701 68.49 -6.44 -20.49
N LYS A 702 69.41 -6.45 -19.51
CA LYS A 702 70.86 -6.37 -19.81
C LYS A 702 71.43 -7.65 -20.44
N ASP A 703 70.68 -8.74 -20.38
CA ASP A 703 70.90 -10.00 -21.10
C ASP A 703 69.70 -10.24 -22.04
N SER A 704 69.98 -10.71 -23.26
CA SER A 704 69.04 -10.61 -24.39
C SER A 704 68.18 -11.86 -24.60
N SER A 705 67.04 -11.93 -23.92
CA SER A 705 65.89 -12.75 -24.31
C SER A 705 64.57 -12.21 -23.72
N PRO A 706 63.42 -12.30 -24.43
CA PRO A 706 62.12 -11.99 -23.85
C PRO A 706 61.80 -12.97 -22.71
N ALA A 707 61.30 -12.46 -21.59
CA ALA A 707 60.92 -13.27 -20.43
C ALA A 707 59.46 -13.74 -20.58
N SER A 708 59.25 -14.91 -21.20
CA SER A 708 57.93 -15.50 -21.33
C SER A 708 57.36 -15.95 -19.98
N ILE A 709 56.15 -15.50 -19.68
CA ILE A 709 55.33 -15.97 -18.55
C ILE A 709 54.18 -16.80 -19.15
N LEU A 710 53.91 -17.98 -18.61
CA LEU A 710 52.80 -18.82 -19.07
C LEU A 710 51.47 -18.11 -18.81
N CYS A 711 50.64 -18.01 -19.85
CA CYS A 711 49.41 -17.19 -19.84
C CYS A 711 48.45 -17.55 -18.67
N CYS A 712 48.31 -18.85 -18.40
CA CYS A 712 47.50 -19.39 -17.31
C CYS A 712 47.94 -18.87 -15.92
N ASP A 713 49.26 -18.76 -15.70
CA ASP A 713 49.83 -18.29 -14.44
C ASP A 713 49.71 -16.76 -14.31
N ALA A 714 49.87 -16.02 -15.41
CA ALA A 714 49.65 -14.57 -15.43
C ALA A 714 48.21 -14.20 -15.03
N ILE A 715 47.21 -14.83 -15.67
CA ILE A 715 45.79 -14.61 -15.38
C ILE A 715 45.45 -15.00 -13.93
N SER A 716 45.92 -16.18 -13.48
CA SER A 716 45.66 -16.69 -12.13
C SER A 716 46.23 -15.81 -11.02
N ASN A 717 47.35 -15.13 -11.26
CA ASN A 717 47.96 -14.21 -10.29
C ASN A 717 47.31 -12.82 -10.31
N LEU A 718 46.92 -12.30 -11.48
CA LEU A 718 46.17 -11.04 -11.60
C LEU A 718 44.81 -11.10 -10.90
N GLN A 719 44.09 -12.23 -11.00
CA GLN A 719 42.82 -12.45 -10.31
C GLN A 719 42.98 -12.45 -8.78
N ARG A 720 44.07 -13.03 -8.25
CA ARG A 720 44.37 -13.03 -6.80
C ARG A 720 44.75 -11.63 -6.30
N TYR A 721 45.47 -10.85 -7.09
CA TYR A 721 45.77 -9.45 -6.77
C TYR A 721 44.49 -8.61 -6.66
N ALA A 722 43.54 -8.75 -7.60
CA ALA A 722 42.26 -8.04 -7.56
C ALA A 722 41.44 -8.35 -6.29
N GLN A 723 41.51 -9.57 -5.75
CA GLN A 723 40.87 -9.94 -4.49
C GLN A 723 41.53 -9.28 -3.27
N ALA A 724 42.87 -9.18 -3.25
CA ALA A 724 43.63 -8.65 -2.11
C ALA A 724 43.52 -7.12 -1.91
N VAL A 725 43.00 -6.38 -2.89
CA VAL A 725 42.83 -4.91 -2.86
C VAL A 725 41.40 -4.49 -2.42
N SER A 726 40.50 -5.45 -2.16
CA SER A 726 39.05 -5.22 -2.07
C SER A 726 38.50 -4.60 -0.78
N VAL A 727 39.33 -4.31 0.24
CA VAL A 727 38.88 -3.79 1.55
C VAL A 727 39.76 -2.62 2.00
N SER A 728 39.21 -1.71 2.81
CA SER A 728 39.83 -0.46 3.29
C SER A 728 40.94 -0.67 4.34
N GLY A 729 41.99 -1.40 3.97
CA GLY A 729 43.14 -1.73 4.80
C GLY A 729 43.74 -3.08 4.38
N ILE A 730 45.07 -3.19 4.34
CA ILE A 730 45.76 -4.42 3.94
C ILE A 730 45.61 -5.46 5.06
N ASP A 731 44.78 -6.48 4.86
CA ASP A 731 44.74 -7.64 5.74
C ASP A 731 45.88 -8.61 5.42
N ALA A 732 46.84 -8.72 6.34
CA ALA A 732 47.98 -9.63 6.23
C ALA A 732 47.65 -11.10 6.61
N SER A 733 46.40 -11.41 6.97
CA SER A 733 45.98 -12.76 7.37
C SER A 733 45.82 -13.76 6.22
N LEU A 734 45.80 -13.28 4.96
CA LEU A 734 45.73 -14.09 3.74
C LEU A 734 47.05 -14.80 3.40
N ALA A 735 47.59 -15.55 4.36
CA ALA A 735 48.60 -16.58 4.15
C ALA A 735 48.06 -17.69 3.21
N PRO A 736 48.92 -18.38 2.45
CA PRO A 736 48.47 -19.07 1.23
C PRO A 736 47.63 -20.33 1.50
N LEU A 737 46.45 -20.40 0.86
CA LEU A 737 45.76 -21.66 0.60
C LEU A 737 46.67 -22.58 -0.22
N SER A 738 46.86 -23.80 0.26
CA SER A 738 47.92 -24.72 -0.16
C SER A 738 47.68 -25.33 -1.55
N SER A 739 48.32 -24.75 -2.57
CA SER A 739 48.51 -25.38 -3.89
C SER A 739 50.01 -25.55 -4.18
N PRO A 740 50.49 -26.75 -4.57
CA PRO A 740 51.93 -27.03 -4.74
C PRO A 740 52.57 -26.37 -5.98
N HIS A 741 51.77 -25.66 -6.79
CA HIS A 741 52.21 -24.99 -8.03
C HIS A 741 52.26 -23.46 -7.94
N ALA A 742 51.72 -22.83 -6.88
CA ALA A 742 51.78 -21.38 -6.74
C ALA A 742 53.19 -20.91 -6.35
N ALA A 743 53.73 -19.91 -7.07
CA ALA A 743 54.93 -19.19 -6.63
C ALA A 743 54.57 -18.22 -5.48
N PRO A 744 55.42 -18.06 -4.45
CA PRO A 744 55.17 -17.10 -3.39
C PRO A 744 55.31 -15.67 -3.91
N ILE A 745 54.33 -14.82 -3.57
CA ILE A 745 54.37 -13.38 -3.80
C ILE A 745 54.90 -12.72 -2.52
N GLU A 746 55.94 -11.89 -2.63
CA GLU A 746 56.44 -11.07 -1.51
C GLU A 746 55.96 -9.62 -1.70
N LEU A 747 55.20 -9.12 -0.72
CA LEU A 747 54.79 -7.71 -0.62
C LEU A 747 55.93 -6.93 0.04
N CYS A 748 56.62 -6.10 -0.73
CA CYS A 748 57.73 -5.28 -0.23
C CYS A 748 57.25 -3.84 0.01
N SER A 749 57.44 -3.33 1.23
CA SER A 749 57.22 -1.92 1.54
C SER A 749 58.39 -1.07 1.05
N ALA A 750 58.16 -0.24 0.03
CA ALA A 750 59.14 0.75 -0.40
C ALA A 750 59.14 1.96 0.56
N VAL A 751 60.34 2.51 0.82
CA VAL A 751 60.57 3.61 1.78
C VAL A 751 59.88 4.93 1.37
N SER A 752 59.37 5.02 0.14
CA SER A 752 58.65 6.18 -0.42
C SER A 752 57.12 6.07 -0.39
N GLY A 753 56.53 5.03 0.21
CA GLY A 753 55.10 4.99 0.52
C GLY A 753 54.15 4.45 -0.56
N ALA A 754 54.66 3.94 -1.69
CA ALA A 754 53.89 3.18 -2.67
C ALA A 754 54.19 1.66 -2.55
N PRO A 755 53.19 0.75 -2.65
CA PRO A 755 53.44 -0.68 -2.59
C PRO A 755 54.04 -1.20 -3.90
N THR A 756 55.11 -2.00 -3.80
CA THR A 756 55.75 -2.67 -4.95
C THR A 756 55.57 -4.19 -4.88
N LEU A 757 55.30 -4.81 -6.04
CA LEU A 757 55.13 -6.25 -6.17
C LEU A 757 56.39 -6.89 -6.72
N LYS A 758 56.88 -7.94 -6.05
CA LYS A 758 58.11 -8.65 -6.44
C LYS A 758 57.82 -10.07 -6.92
N PHE A 759 57.88 -10.26 -8.23
CA PHE A 759 57.63 -11.55 -8.89
C PHE A 759 58.94 -12.31 -9.06
N ARG A 760 59.08 -13.52 -8.51
CA ARG A 760 60.21 -14.41 -8.82
C ARG A 760 60.03 -14.99 -10.23
N ARG A 761 61.07 -14.92 -11.07
CA ARG A 761 61.02 -15.39 -12.47
C ARG A 761 60.80 -16.91 -12.59
N ASN A 762 61.18 -17.66 -11.56
CA ASN A 762 60.97 -19.09 -11.45
C ASN A 762 60.99 -19.48 -9.96
N LYS A 763 60.26 -20.55 -9.58
CA LYS A 763 60.32 -21.21 -8.26
C LYS A 763 61.74 -21.53 -7.77
N TYR A 764 62.69 -21.72 -8.69
CA TYR A 764 64.06 -22.17 -8.42
C TYR A 764 65.15 -21.10 -8.64
N MET A 765 64.80 -19.80 -8.69
CA MET A 765 65.79 -18.71 -8.76
C MET A 765 65.45 -17.54 -7.81
N ASP A 766 66.48 -16.82 -7.38
CA ASP A 766 66.36 -15.52 -6.68
C ASP A 766 66.22 -14.32 -7.65
N SER A 767 66.31 -14.55 -8.97
CA SER A 767 66.05 -13.52 -9.96
C SER A 767 64.56 -13.16 -9.98
N SER A 768 64.27 -11.86 -9.86
CA SER A 768 62.92 -11.31 -9.75
C SER A 768 62.69 -10.18 -10.74
N VAL A 769 61.43 -9.81 -10.91
CA VAL A 769 60.95 -8.61 -11.59
C VAL A 769 60.13 -7.84 -10.57
N GLU A 770 60.54 -6.60 -10.29
CA GLU A 770 59.78 -5.67 -9.47
C GLU A 770 58.84 -4.90 -10.39
N ILE A 771 57.54 -4.96 -10.11
CA ILE A 771 56.52 -4.20 -10.82
C ILE A 771 55.97 -3.15 -9.86
N THR A 772 56.19 -1.89 -10.19
CA THR A 772 55.55 -0.74 -9.54
C THR A 772 54.31 -0.39 -10.36
N PRO A 773 53.11 -0.32 -9.76
CA PRO A 773 51.90 0.02 -10.49
C PRO A 773 51.95 1.49 -10.95
N PHE A 774 51.79 1.68 -12.26
CA PHE A 774 51.54 2.94 -12.92
C PHE A 774 50.36 2.77 -13.89
N TYR A 775 49.88 3.86 -14.50
CA TYR A 775 48.56 4.36 -14.08
C TYR A 775 47.49 4.92 -15.13
N SER A 776 46.75 5.48 -16.15
CA SER A 776 46.98 6.27 -17.44
C SER A 776 45.80 7.24 -17.77
N THR A 777 45.93 8.15 -18.76
CA THR A 777 45.00 9.27 -19.06
C THR A 777 44.16 9.20 -20.35
N ASP A 778 44.71 8.79 -21.50
CA ASP A 778 44.03 8.90 -22.81
C ASP A 778 43.55 7.54 -23.38
N MET A 779 42.34 7.08 -23.01
CA MET A 779 41.78 5.77 -23.44
C MET A 779 40.25 5.81 -23.69
N ILE A 780 39.80 6.45 -24.77
CA ILE A 780 38.35 6.72 -25.02
C ILE A 780 37.61 5.65 -25.87
N ASN A 781 38.29 4.84 -26.69
CA ASN A 781 37.66 3.94 -27.67
C ASN A 781 37.94 2.46 -27.40
N TRP A 782 36.95 1.68 -26.93
CA TRP A 782 36.93 0.21 -27.05
C TRP A 782 35.52 -0.33 -27.34
N ILE A 783 35.48 -1.45 -28.07
CA ILE A 783 34.28 -2.12 -28.61
C ILE A 783 33.99 -3.37 -27.75
N PRO A 784 32.72 -3.82 -27.60
CA PRO A 784 32.41 -5.06 -26.90
C PRO A 784 33.09 -6.28 -27.55
N LEU A 785 33.66 -7.17 -26.73
CA LEU A 785 34.18 -8.45 -27.20
C LEU A 785 33.05 -9.50 -27.15
N GLU A 786 32.44 -9.82 -28.29
CA GLU A 786 31.46 -10.91 -28.40
C GLU A 786 32.12 -12.22 -28.85
N SER A 787 31.90 -13.29 -28.06
CA SER A 787 32.19 -14.70 -28.35
C SER A 787 33.65 -15.18 -28.38
N GLU A 788 33.81 -16.50 -28.22
CA GLU A 788 35.09 -17.22 -28.19
C GLU A 788 35.56 -17.57 -29.61
N VAL A 789 36.43 -16.76 -30.21
CA VAL A 789 37.25 -17.17 -31.36
C VAL A 789 38.67 -16.62 -31.21
N CYS A 790 39.66 -17.51 -31.05
CA CYS A 790 41.06 -17.18 -31.31
C CYS A 790 41.31 -17.33 -32.82
N ASP A 791 41.39 -16.22 -33.55
CA ASP A 791 41.86 -16.21 -34.94
C ASP A 791 43.40 -16.10 -34.93
N ASP A 792 44.08 -16.99 -35.66
CA ASP A 792 45.56 -17.04 -35.71
C ASP A 792 46.21 -15.88 -36.49
N SER A 793 45.41 -15.01 -37.13
CA SER A 793 45.87 -14.03 -38.12
C SER A 793 46.18 -12.61 -37.61
N LEU A 794 46.03 -12.32 -36.30
CA LEU A 794 46.33 -11.00 -35.71
C LEU A 794 47.41 -11.03 -34.60
N PRO A 795 48.24 -9.97 -34.47
CA PRO A 795 49.24 -9.82 -33.41
C PRO A 795 48.60 -9.21 -32.16
N ASP A 796 47.81 -10.00 -31.45
CA ASP A 796 46.88 -9.50 -30.43
C ASP A 796 47.52 -9.00 -29.13
N ALA A 797 47.04 -7.84 -28.69
CA ALA A 797 47.12 -7.39 -27.30
C ALA A 797 45.74 -7.53 -26.66
N TYR A 798 45.57 -8.52 -25.79
CA TYR A 798 44.27 -8.85 -25.20
C TYR A 798 43.93 -7.91 -24.03
N ILE A 799 42.65 -7.51 -23.95
CA ILE A 799 42.12 -6.78 -22.79
C ILE A 799 41.40 -7.78 -21.89
N LEU A 800 41.98 -8.08 -20.73
CA LEU A 800 41.34 -8.91 -19.71
C LEU A 800 40.49 -8.02 -18.78
N GLN A 801 39.19 -8.29 -18.72
CA GLN A 801 38.25 -7.64 -17.80
C GLN A 801 38.07 -8.49 -16.54
N THR A 802 38.13 -7.89 -15.35
CA THR A 802 37.78 -8.60 -14.12
C THR A 802 36.26 -8.71 -13.93
N VAL A 803 35.83 -9.78 -13.27
CA VAL A 803 34.53 -9.84 -12.58
C VAL A 803 34.49 -8.69 -11.55
N PRO A 804 33.33 -8.04 -11.28
CA PRO A 804 33.28 -6.89 -10.36
C PRO A 804 33.85 -7.20 -8.98
N ALA A 805 34.73 -6.31 -8.50
CA ALA A 805 35.47 -6.52 -7.25
C ALA A 805 34.73 -6.04 -5.99
N ASN A 806 33.61 -5.32 -6.16
CA ASN A 806 32.85 -4.67 -5.10
C ASN A 806 31.37 -4.48 -5.49
N THR A 807 30.56 -4.01 -4.55
CA THR A 807 29.12 -3.75 -4.74
C THR A 807 28.81 -2.49 -5.56
N SER A 808 29.81 -1.67 -5.92
CA SER A 808 29.65 -0.52 -6.83
C SER A 808 29.78 -0.87 -8.32
N GLY A 809 30.07 -2.14 -8.65
CA GLY A 809 30.10 -2.63 -10.04
C GLY A 809 31.36 -2.28 -10.82
N GLU A 810 32.42 -1.85 -10.15
CA GLU A 810 33.65 -1.38 -10.78
C GLU A 810 34.47 -2.55 -11.36
N LYS A 811 35.11 -2.29 -12.52
CA LYS A 811 35.84 -3.29 -13.32
C LYS A 811 37.26 -2.82 -13.55
N ILE A 812 38.22 -3.70 -13.28
CA ILE A 812 39.64 -3.47 -13.59
C ILE A 812 39.93 -4.10 -14.96
N PHE A 813 40.72 -3.40 -15.76
CA PHE A 813 41.11 -3.81 -17.11
C PHE A 813 42.63 -3.95 -17.19
N PHE A 814 43.10 -5.07 -17.71
CA PHE A 814 44.53 -5.32 -17.93
C PHE A 814 44.79 -5.50 -19.42
N ARG A 815 45.75 -4.74 -19.98
CA ARG A 815 46.28 -5.00 -21.32
C ARG A 815 47.41 -6.02 -21.23
N LEU A 816 47.20 -7.20 -21.78
CA LEU A 816 48.21 -8.25 -21.90
C LEU A 816 48.76 -8.27 -23.33
N ASN A 817 49.96 -7.75 -23.53
CA ASN A 817 50.70 -7.95 -24.78
C ASN A 817 51.28 -9.38 -24.77
N ILE A 818 50.96 -10.21 -25.75
CA ILE A 818 51.53 -11.57 -25.89
C ILE A 818 52.47 -11.59 -27.09
N GLU A 819 53.78 -11.71 -26.85
CA GLU A 819 54.76 -11.92 -27.91
C GLU A 819 54.76 -13.40 -28.33
N LYS A 820 54.32 -13.67 -29.56
CA LYS A 820 54.27 -15.02 -30.15
C LYS A 820 55.69 -15.44 -30.59
N THR A 821 56.43 -16.11 -29.70
CA THR A 821 57.70 -16.77 -30.06
C THR A 821 57.42 -17.92 -31.05
N LEU A 822 58.34 -18.12 -32.00
CA LEU A 822 58.11 -18.95 -33.20
C LEU A 822 58.70 -20.37 -33.12
N ASP A 823 59.06 -20.81 -31.91
CA ASP A 823 59.57 -22.16 -31.54
C ASP A 823 58.61 -22.83 -30.54
#